data_AF-A0A848XL48-F1
#
_entry.id   AF-A0A848XL48-F1
#
_cell.length_a   1.000
_cell.length_b   1.000
_cell.length_c   1.000
_cell.angle_alpha   90.00
_cell.angle_beta   90.00
_cell.angle_gamma   90.00
#
_symmetry.space_group_name_H-M   'P 1'
#
loop_
_entity.id
_entity.type
_entity.pdbx_description
1 polymer ?
#
loop_
_entity_poly.entity_id
_entity_poly.type
_entity_poly.pdbx_seq_one_letter_code
_entity_poly.pdbx_strand_id
1 'polypeptide(L)'
;MTADALSRREFLRRSGAAGVSLGLGPWVLGCASRGGGRPNVVLIFTDDQGYGDVGVYGAEGFRTPNLDRLAVEGMRFTDFYASQAVCSASRASLLTGCYAERVGIQGALGPAAEHGLAEEETTIAELLKPEGYATGMVGKWHLGNWPPFLPLQHGFDEYFGLPYSNDMWPVDYDGRPATEGNKLQYPPLPLIDGNERVEYVETLEDQAALTGRFTDRAVDFIRRKAQEPFFLYVAHSMPHVPLGASAAYRGRSEQGMYGDVIEEIDGSVGRILEALDAHGIADNTLVIFTSDNGPWLNYGNHAGSTGPLREGKGTAFEGGPRVPALVRWPGRVPAGSLCRRMATTLDVLPTVAAVTGAALPGLEIDGVSILPLLEGDPSAEPRTVFYYYYGRELRAVREGRWKRVYSHRTRSYEGVEPGMDGHPGPYTFPVVPDALYDLETDVGETTDVAAEHPEVVARLDALAEQARVDLGDRLTGRQGAEARGPGRRSFDRPADAAHLGRGAPVVLAEPPNPAYAAGGAAVLTDGAFGSRDHTDPRWIGFASEELLATVDLGQHRPVARVALDCLQAQGAWIFLPRRVEVSTSADGESWSAAGFLETAPDPDEERRAVPLEVPVAAGPVRYVRVRAEGHTLPEWHPGRGENAWVFADEILILEE
;
A
#
# COMPACT_ATOMS: atom_id res chain seq x y z
N MET A 1 -33.72 -49.12 -57.38
CA MET A 1 -34.97 -48.51 -56.90
C MET A 1 -34.71 -48.02 -55.49
N THR A 2 -34.91 -46.73 -55.25
CA THR A 2 -35.18 -46.04 -53.96
C THR A 2 -34.35 -46.51 -52.75
N ALA A 3 -33.29 -45.80 -52.40
CA ALA A 3 -33.30 -44.70 -51.41
C ALA A 3 -33.57 -45.20 -49.99
N ASP A 4 -32.53 -45.26 -49.15
CA ASP A 4 -32.55 -44.50 -47.90
C ASP A 4 -31.15 -44.27 -47.32
N ALA A 5 -31.04 -43.17 -46.57
CA ALA A 5 -29.82 -42.48 -46.18
C ALA A 5 -29.01 -43.17 -45.06
N LEU A 6 -27.69 -43.12 -45.17
CA LEU A 6 -26.76 -43.37 -44.07
C LEU A 6 -26.10 -42.07 -43.59
N SER A 7 -26.09 -41.91 -42.28
CA SER A 7 -25.85 -40.66 -41.56
C SER A 7 -24.37 -40.27 -41.44
N ARG A 8 -24.16 -38.98 -41.18
CA ARG A 8 -22.88 -38.24 -41.03
C ARG A 8 -21.87 -38.80 -40.00
N ARG A 9 -22.20 -39.89 -39.28
CA ARG A 9 -21.36 -40.51 -38.24
C ARG A 9 -20.47 -41.67 -38.74
N GLU A 10 -20.64 -42.13 -39.98
CA GLU A 10 -19.85 -43.23 -40.55
C GLU A 10 -18.64 -42.79 -41.41
N PHE A 11 -18.61 -41.51 -41.82
CA PHE A 11 -17.54 -40.96 -42.66
C PHE A 11 -16.22 -40.72 -41.89
N LEU A 12 -16.24 -40.63 -40.56
CA LEU A 12 -15.08 -40.28 -39.73
C LEU A 12 -14.33 -41.48 -39.12
N ARG A 13 -14.66 -42.73 -39.50
CA ARG A 13 -14.05 -43.92 -38.87
C ARG A 13 -13.24 -44.84 -39.79
N ARG A 14 -13.10 -44.54 -41.08
CA ARG A 14 -12.34 -45.40 -42.02
C ARG A 14 -11.60 -44.58 -43.06
N SER A 15 -10.37 -44.16 -42.75
CA SER A 15 -9.27 -43.98 -43.71
C SER A 15 -8.01 -43.56 -42.95
N GLY A 16 -7.38 -44.51 -42.27
CA GLY A 16 -5.99 -44.40 -41.89
C GLY A 16 -5.07 -44.86 -43.04
N ALA A 17 -3.94 -44.17 -43.16
CA ALA A 17 -2.65 -44.62 -43.69
C ALA A 17 -2.52 -44.99 -45.18
N ALA A 18 -1.79 -44.14 -45.93
CA ALA A 18 -0.72 -44.56 -46.85
C ALA A 18 0.17 -43.34 -47.16
N GLY A 19 1.48 -43.46 -46.87
CA GLY A 19 2.47 -42.42 -47.12
C GLY A 19 3.07 -42.49 -48.53
N VAL A 20 3.50 -41.33 -49.04
CA VAL A 20 4.56 -41.17 -50.04
C VAL A 20 5.32 -39.89 -49.69
N SER A 21 6.64 -40.00 -49.57
CA SER A 21 7.60 -38.94 -49.30
C SER A 21 8.27 -38.45 -50.59
N LEU A 22 8.55 -37.13 -50.61
CA LEU A 22 9.66 -36.39 -51.26
C LEU A 22 9.19 -35.18 -52.09
N GLY A 23 9.59 -33.99 -51.63
CA GLY A 23 9.47 -32.71 -52.33
C GLY A 23 9.87 -31.55 -51.43
N LEU A 24 11.18 -31.32 -51.29
CA LEU A 24 11.77 -30.20 -50.56
C LEU A 24 11.49 -28.87 -51.27
N GLY A 25 11.01 -27.89 -50.50
CA GLY A 25 10.91 -26.47 -50.87
C GLY A 25 10.50 -25.64 -49.65
N PRO A 26 11.38 -24.80 -49.08
CA PRO A 26 11.18 -24.10 -47.81
C PRO A 26 10.28 -22.86 -48.00
N TRP A 27 9.96 -22.15 -46.91
CA TRP A 27 9.08 -20.97 -46.82
C TRP A 27 7.62 -21.25 -46.44
N VAL A 28 7.45 -22.03 -45.38
CA VAL A 28 6.46 -21.67 -44.36
C VAL A 28 7.28 -21.48 -43.09
N LEU A 29 7.62 -20.22 -42.78
CA LEU A 29 7.92 -19.84 -41.40
C LEU A 29 6.61 -20.03 -40.64
N GLY A 30 6.35 -21.27 -40.27
CA GLY A 30 5.42 -21.56 -39.21
C GLY A 30 6.01 -20.91 -37.98
N CYS A 31 5.34 -19.90 -37.46
CA CYS A 31 5.40 -19.61 -36.03
C CYS A 31 4.96 -20.89 -35.33
N ALA A 32 5.92 -21.79 -35.11
CA ALA A 32 5.81 -22.77 -34.07
C ALA A 32 5.65 -21.94 -32.80
N SER A 33 4.42 -21.92 -32.27
CA SER A 33 4.17 -21.49 -30.90
C SER A 33 5.17 -22.24 -30.02
N ARG A 34 6.22 -21.55 -29.58
CA ARG A 34 7.01 -22.04 -28.44
C ARG A 34 6.00 -22.24 -27.32
N GLY A 35 5.99 -23.46 -26.78
CA GLY A 35 4.88 -24.03 -26.03
C GLY A 35 4.38 -23.15 -24.88
N GLY A 36 3.14 -23.41 -24.46
CA GLY A 36 2.45 -22.76 -23.35
C GLY A 36 3.23 -22.82 -22.04
N GLY A 37 4.17 -21.89 -21.89
CA GLY A 37 4.82 -21.52 -20.65
C GLY A 37 3.98 -20.47 -19.92
N ARG A 38 4.29 -20.29 -18.64
CA ARG A 38 3.71 -19.23 -17.82
C ARG A 38 4.08 -17.85 -18.41
N PRO A 39 3.15 -16.88 -18.47
CA PRO A 39 3.43 -15.56 -19.04
C PRO A 39 4.30 -14.72 -18.11
N ASN A 40 5.12 -13.84 -18.66
CA ASN A 40 5.79 -12.79 -17.90
C ASN A 40 4.81 -11.65 -17.60
N VAL A 41 5.06 -10.90 -16.53
CA VAL A 41 4.29 -9.72 -16.17
C VAL A 41 5.25 -8.54 -15.97
N VAL A 42 5.00 -7.44 -16.69
CA VAL A 42 5.67 -6.15 -16.49
C VAL A 42 4.63 -5.12 -16.07
N LEU A 43 4.76 -4.58 -14.87
CA LEU A 43 3.89 -3.54 -14.33
C LEU A 43 4.68 -2.25 -14.22
N ILE A 44 4.36 -1.28 -15.07
CA ILE A 44 4.95 0.06 -15.08
C ILE A 44 3.99 1.00 -14.35
N PHE A 45 4.50 1.65 -13.31
CA PHE A 45 3.70 2.45 -12.38
C PHE A 45 4.37 3.79 -12.09
N THR A 46 3.72 4.87 -12.50
CA THR A 46 4.21 6.25 -12.35
C THR A 46 3.68 6.91 -11.08
N ASP A 47 4.24 8.06 -10.73
CA ASP A 47 3.99 8.77 -9.46
C ASP A 47 3.45 10.18 -9.75
N ASP A 48 2.20 10.48 -9.36
CA ASP A 48 1.52 11.75 -9.65
C ASP A 48 1.27 12.07 -11.15
N GLN A 49 1.21 11.06 -12.03
CA GLN A 49 0.81 11.28 -13.42
C GLN A 49 -0.70 11.31 -13.58
N GLY A 50 -1.22 12.37 -14.19
CA GLY A 50 -2.64 12.58 -14.42
C GLY A 50 -3.19 11.90 -15.67
N TYR A 51 -4.52 11.83 -15.71
CA TYR A 51 -5.28 11.23 -16.81
C TYR A 51 -4.97 11.87 -18.16
N GLY A 52 -4.73 13.18 -18.19
CA GLY A 52 -4.48 13.95 -19.40
C GLY A 52 -3.02 13.92 -19.89
N ASP A 53 -2.12 13.18 -19.23
CA ASP A 53 -0.67 13.27 -19.48
C ASP A 53 -0.13 12.25 -20.47
N VAL A 54 -0.99 11.59 -21.24
CA VAL A 54 -0.60 10.64 -22.30
C VAL A 54 -1.25 11.05 -23.61
N GLY A 55 -0.55 10.94 -24.73
CA GLY A 55 -0.99 11.37 -26.06
C GLY A 55 -2.37 10.82 -26.44
N VAL A 56 -2.57 9.50 -26.31
CA VAL A 56 -3.89 8.89 -26.54
C VAL A 56 -4.98 9.35 -25.56
N TYR A 57 -4.66 10.01 -24.46
CA TYR A 57 -5.61 10.63 -23.53
C TYR A 57 -5.78 12.15 -23.71
N GLY A 58 -5.04 12.76 -24.64
CA GLY A 58 -5.16 14.18 -24.97
C GLY A 58 -4.04 15.07 -24.43
N ALA A 59 -2.85 14.52 -24.15
CA ALA A 59 -1.70 15.34 -23.78
C ALA A 59 -1.36 16.40 -24.86
N GLU A 60 -1.03 17.61 -24.42
CA GLU A 60 -0.68 18.74 -25.28
C GLU A 60 0.70 19.30 -24.93
N GLY A 61 1.52 19.59 -25.94
CA GLY A 61 2.85 20.22 -25.78
C GLY A 61 4.03 19.26 -25.53
N PHE A 62 3.79 17.95 -25.42
CA PHE A 62 4.82 16.90 -25.44
C PHE A 62 4.29 15.64 -26.13
N ARG A 63 5.14 14.64 -26.38
CA ARG A 63 4.76 13.41 -27.09
C ARG A 63 5.10 12.15 -26.32
N THR A 64 4.19 11.18 -26.36
CA THR A 64 4.36 9.86 -25.75
C THR A 64 4.22 8.73 -26.77
N PRO A 65 5.08 8.65 -27.80
CA PRO A 65 4.91 7.71 -28.90
C PRO A 65 4.97 6.23 -28.48
N ASN A 66 5.70 5.87 -27.42
CA ASN A 66 5.78 4.49 -26.95
C ASN A 66 4.55 4.08 -26.14
N LEU A 67 4.00 4.99 -25.32
CA LEU A 67 2.71 4.78 -24.65
C LEU A 67 1.57 4.74 -25.67
N ASP A 68 1.58 5.62 -26.66
CA ASP A 68 0.61 5.59 -27.75
C ASP A 68 0.71 4.28 -28.53
N ARG A 69 1.92 3.76 -28.77
CA ARG A 69 2.15 2.42 -29.33
C ARG A 69 1.57 1.33 -28.43
N LEU A 70 1.75 1.40 -27.11
CA LEU A 70 1.20 0.42 -26.16
C LEU A 70 -0.33 0.35 -26.27
N ALA A 71 -0.99 1.51 -26.42
CA ALA A 71 -2.43 1.59 -26.67
C ALA A 71 -2.85 1.00 -28.02
N VAL A 72 -2.11 1.30 -29.10
CA VAL A 72 -2.40 0.79 -30.45
C VAL A 72 -2.20 -0.72 -30.55
N GLU A 73 -1.19 -1.26 -29.86
CA GLU A 73 -0.88 -2.70 -29.85
C GLU A 73 -1.66 -3.47 -28.78
N GLY A 74 -2.44 -2.77 -27.95
CA GLY A 74 -3.15 -3.34 -26.82
C GLY A 74 -4.51 -2.70 -26.60
N MET A 75 -4.81 -2.38 -25.35
CA MET A 75 -6.07 -1.87 -24.87
C MET A 75 -5.86 -0.59 -24.05
N ARG A 76 -6.71 0.41 -24.27
CA ARG A 76 -6.79 1.63 -23.46
C ARG A 76 -8.06 1.62 -22.60
N PHE A 77 -7.96 1.99 -21.33
CA PHE A 77 -9.10 2.12 -20.42
C PHE A 77 -9.52 3.60 -20.23
N THR A 78 -10.81 3.93 -20.28
CA THR A 78 -11.29 5.29 -19.94
C THR A 78 -11.73 5.45 -18.48
N ASP A 79 -11.93 4.32 -17.80
CA ASP A 79 -12.51 4.22 -16.46
C ASP A 79 -11.62 3.33 -15.58
N PHE A 80 -10.33 3.66 -15.51
CA PHE A 80 -9.37 3.00 -14.63
C PHE A 80 -9.01 3.90 -13.44
N TYR A 81 -9.00 3.32 -12.24
CA TYR A 81 -8.81 4.07 -11.00
C TYR A 81 -7.66 3.52 -10.15
N ALA A 82 -6.85 4.42 -9.62
CA ALA A 82 -6.15 4.20 -8.38
C ALA A 82 -7.16 4.07 -7.23
N SER A 83 -6.93 3.14 -6.30
CA SER A 83 -7.82 2.94 -5.15
C SER A 83 -7.95 4.19 -4.26
N GLN A 84 -6.86 4.96 -4.14
CA GLN A 84 -6.82 6.22 -3.40
C GLN A 84 -5.93 7.24 -4.10
N ALA A 85 -6.28 8.52 -3.97
CA ALA A 85 -5.53 9.63 -4.55
C ALA A 85 -4.26 10.01 -3.73
N VAL A 86 -3.47 9.02 -3.30
CA VAL A 86 -2.20 9.20 -2.56
C VAL A 86 -1.30 7.96 -2.65
N CYS A 87 0.01 8.18 -2.68
CA CYS A 87 1.02 7.18 -3.04
C CYS A 87 1.00 5.86 -2.22
N SER A 88 1.26 5.88 -0.90
CA SER A 88 1.43 4.63 -0.13
C SER A 88 0.15 3.80 -0.11
N ALA A 89 -1.00 4.45 0.11
CA ALA A 89 -2.28 3.77 0.10
C ALA A 89 -2.58 3.11 -1.27
N SER A 90 -2.34 3.82 -2.37
CA SER A 90 -2.54 3.29 -3.72
C SER A 90 -1.59 2.13 -4.05
N ARG A 91 -0.31 2.24 -3.65
CA ARG A 91 0.70 1.18 -3.82
C ARG A 91 0.37 -0.07 -3.02
N ALA A 92 -0.13 0.10 -1.79
CA ALA A 92 -0.58 -1.01 -0.96
C ALA A 92 -1.73 -1.75 -1.66
N SER A 93 -2.71 -0.99 -2.15
CA SER A 93 -3.84 -1.55 -2.89
C SER A 93 -3.47 -2.25 -4.19
N LEU A 94 -2.55 -1.69 -4.97
CA LEU A 94 -2.04 -2.30 -6.19
C LEU A 94 -1.44 -3.67 -5.92
N LEU A 95 -0.58 -3.76 -4.90
CA LEU A 95 0.20 -4.96 -4.65
C LEU A 95 -0.59 -6.03 -3.90
N THR A 96 -1.60 -5.67 -3.10
CA THR A 96 -2.38 -6.63 -2.29
C THR A 96 -3.75 -6.95 -2.87
N GLY A 97 -4.26 -6.12 -3.78
CA GLY A 97 -5.65 -6.20 -4.23
C GLY A 97 -6.66 -5.77 -3.15
N CYS A 98 -6.22 -5.11 -2.07
CA CYS A 98 -7.07 -4.69 -0.96
C CYS A 98 -7.22 -3.16 -0.90
N TYR A 99 -8.36 -2.65 -0.43
CA TYR A 99 -8.43 -1.24 -0.05
C TYR A 99 -7.41 -0.95 1.04
N ALA A 100 -6.86 0.26 1.01
CA ALA A 100 -5.84 0.69 1.98
C ALA A 100 -6.39 0.71 3.42
N GLU A 101 -7.71 0.86 3.57
CA GLU A 101 -8.47 0.71 4.81
C GLU A 101 -8.34 -0.69 5.40
N ARG A 102 -8.40 -1.73 4.54
CA ARG A 102 -8.32 -3.14 4.94
C ARG A 102 -6.94 -3.48 5.48
N VAL A 103 -5.89 -3.00 4.82
CA VAL A 103 -4.48 -3.33 5.14
C VAL A 103 -3.80 -2.28 6.02
N GLY A 104 -4.53 -1.25 6.45
CA GLY A 104 -4.05 -0.26 7.40
C GLY A 104 -2.98 0.71 6.90
N ILE A 105 -2.71 0.78 5.59
CA ILE A 105 -1.75 1.73 5.00
C ILE A 105 -2.48 3.00 4.58
N GLN A 106 -2.17 4.13 5.20
CA GLN A 106 -2.93 5.36 5.02
C GLN A 106 -2.01 6.52 4.62
N GLY A 107 -2.44 7.33 3.66
CA GLY A 107 -1.68 8.51 3.23
C GLY A 107 -0.36 8.17 2.52
N ALA A 108 0.69 8.91 2.87
CA ALA A 108 2.06 8.75 2.36
C ALA A 108 3.02 8.53 3.54
N LEU A 109 3.65 7.36 3.60
CA LEU A 109 4.52 6.97 4.70
C LEU A 109 5.88 7.68 4.62
N GLY A 110 6.16 8.52 5.60
CA GLY A 110 7.44 9.20 5.72
C GLY A 110 8.58 8.31 6.23
N PRO A 111 9.84 8.78 6.17
CA PRO A 111 11.01 8.06 6.70
C PRO A 111 10.93 7.76 8.20
N ALA A 112 10.20 8.57 8.97
CA ALA A 112 9.99 8.36 10.41
C ALA A 112 8.82 7.40 10.72
N ALA A 113 8.11 6.87 9.72
CA ALA A 113 7.01 5.94 9.96
C ALA A 113 7.54 4.64 10.57
N GLU A 114 7.00 4.25 11.72
CA GLU A 114 7.34 3.00 12.43
C GLU A 114 6.41 1.84 12.04
N HIS A 115 5.73 1.97 10.89
CA HIS A 115 4.83 0.95 10.34
C HIS A 115 5.02 0.86 8.82
N GLY A 116 4.56 -0.24 8.26
CA GLY A 116 4.61 -0.57 6.84
C GLY A 116 3.58 -1.62 6.49
N LEU A 117 3.66 -2.17 5.29
CA LEU A 117 2.82 -3.29 4.88
C LEU A 117 3.04 -4.48 5.85
N ALA A 118 1.95 -5.09 6.29
CA ALA A 118 2.03 -6.24 7.21
C ALA A 118 2.59 -7.48 6.49
N GLU A 119 3.32 -8.33 7.21
CA GLU A 119 3.89 -9.57 6.67
C GLU A 119 2.78 -10.58 6.29
N GLU A 120 1.62 -10.47 6.93
CA GLU A 120 0.46 -11.33 6.68
C GLU A 120 -0.26 -10.99 5.36
N GLU A 121 -0.05 -9.77 4.81
CA GLU A 121 -0.64 -9.37 3.54
C GLU A 121 0.16 -9.97 2.37
N THR A 122 -0.55 -10.60 1.43
CA THR A 122 0.10 -11.21 0.26
C THR A 122 0.19 -10.21 -0.89
N THR A 123 1.42 -9.86 -1.27
CA THR A 123 1.68 -9.06 -2.47
C THR A 123 1.65 -9.89 -3.76
N ILE A 124 1.59 -9.22 -4.92
CA ILE A 124 1.72 -9.87 -6.25
C ILE A 124 3.01 -10.72 -6.33
N ALA A 125 4.12 -10.21 -5.77
CA ALA A 125 5.40 -10.93 -5.80
C ALA A 125 5.34 -12.21 -4.95
N GLU A 126 4.80 -12.14 -3.74
CA GLU A 126 4.60 -13.31 -2.86
C GLU A 126 3.64 -14.33 -3.44
N LEU A 127 2.60 -13.88 -4.14
CA LEU A 127 1.65 -14.73 -4.84
C LEU A 127 2.32 -15.52 -5.98
N LEU A 128 3.28 -14.92 -6.69
CA LEU A 128 3.95 -15.53 -7.84
C LEU A 128 5.20 -16.35 -7.48
N LYS A 129 5.83 -16.08 -6.34
CA LYS A 129 7.07 -16.75 -5.92
C LYS A 129 6.92 -18.29 -5.77
N PRO A 130 5.84 -18.83 -5.16
CA PRO A 130 5.58 -20.29 -5.16
C PRO A 130 5.37 -20.88 -6.56
N GLU A 131 4.98 -20.06 -7.53
CA GLU A 131 4.83 -20.43 -8.94
C GLU A 131 6.17 -20.37 -9.71
N GLY A 132 7.30 -20.22 -9.03
CA GLY A 132 8.63 -20.24 -9.64
C GLY A 132 8.93 -19.04 -10.52
N TYR A 133 8.25 -17.92 -10.28
CA TYR A 133 8.57 -16.64 -10.93
C TYR A 133 9.83 -16.04 -10.32
N ALA A 134 10.69 -15.48 -11.17
CA ALA A 134 11.67 -14.49 -10.72
C ALA A 134 10.96 -13.15 -10.50
N THR A 135 11.16 -12.53 -9.34
CA THR A 135 10.47 -11.26 -8.99
C THR A 135 11.46 -10.11 -8.84
N GLY A 136 11.24 -9.02 -9.58
CA GLY A 136 12.10 -7.85 -9.57
C GLY A 136 11.32 -6.56 -9.36
N MET A 137 11.88 -5.65 -8.59
CA MET A 137 11.35 -4.30 -8.42
C MET A 137 12.43 -3.25 -8.70
N VAL A 138 12.06 -2.20 -9.43
CA VAL A 138 12.88 -0.98 -9.56
C VAL A 138 12.06 0.25 -9.22
N GLY A 139 12.67 1.22 -8.55
CA GLY A 139 12.05 2.51 -8.24
C GLY A 139 11.43 2.62 -6.85
N LYS A 140 10.35 3.39 -6.71
CA LYS A 140 9.77 3.81 -5.43
C LYS A 140 8.93 2.71 -4.78
N TRP A 141 9.29 2.33 -3.55
CA TRP A 141 8.55 1.36 -2.73
C TRP A 141 7.38 1.99 -1.96
N HIS A 142 7.67 2.80 -0.95
CA HIS A 142 6.72 3.61 -0.17
C HIS A 142 5.69 2.85 0.68
N LEU A 143 6.00 1.60 1.08
CA LEU A 143 5.17 0.77 1.96
C LEU A 143 5.86 0.44 3.30
N GLY A 144 6.73 1.34 3.76
CA GLY A 144 7.57 1.16 4.93
C GLY A 144 9.05 1.15 4.54
N ASN A 145 9.89 1.79 5.33
CA ASN A 145 11.31 2.01 4.98
C ASN A 145 12.29 1.20 5.84
N TRP A 146 11.78 0.59 6.90
CA TRP A 146 12.57 -0.25 7.80
C TRP A 146 12.73 -1.67 7.24
N PRO A 147 13.80 -2.39 7.60
CA PRO A 147 14.11 -3.70 7.03
C PRO A 147 12.95 -4.70 6.99
N PRO A 148 12.08 -4.82 8.03
CA PRO A 148 10.93 -5.75 7.97
C PRO A 148 9.93 -5.46 6.86
N PHE A 149 9.89 -4.22 6.35
CA PHE A 149 8.90 -3.75 5.38
C PHE A 149 9.48 -3.51 4.00
N LEU A 150 10.76 -3.84 3.75
CA LEU A 150 11.40 -3.62 2.45
C LEU A 150 10.92 -4.66 1.40
N PRO A 151 11.08 -4.37 0.09
CA PRO A 151 10.55 -5.24 -0.97
C PRO A 151 10.97 -6.72 -0.87
N LEU A 152 12.20 -7.00 -0.41
CA LEU A 152 12.70 -8.38 -0.29
C LEU A 152 11.93 -9.20 0.75
N GLN A 153 11.38 -8.54 1.77
CA GLN A 153 10.52 -9.15 2.78
C GLN A 153 9.10 -9.39 2.26
N HIS A 154 8.73 -8.76 1.13
CA HIS A 154 7.44 -8.88 0.47
C HIS A 154 7.57 -9.53 -0.91
N GLY A 155 8.34 -10.62 -0.98
CA GLY A 155 8.37 -11.55 -2.12
C GLY A 155 9.24 -11.15 -3.31
N PHE A 156 9.84 -9.96 -3.35
CA PHE A 156 10.78 -9.59 -4.42
C PHE A 156 12.14 -10.28 -4.22
N ASP A 157 12.72 -10.83 -5.28
CA ASP A 157 14.08 -11.40 -5.26
C ASP A 157 15.16 -10.33 -5.46
N GLU A 158 14.85 -9.30 -6.25
CA GLU A 158 15.75 -8.19 -6.57
C GLU A 158 15.03 -6.84 -6.38
N TYR A 159 15.71 -5.88 -5.77
CA TYR A 159 15.21 -4.51 -5.59
C TYR A 159 16.31 -3.48 -5.86
N PHE A 160 16.00 -2.44 -6.61
CA PHE A 160 16.85 -1.26 -6.74
C PHE A 160 16.01 0.02 -6.79
N GLY A 161 16.09 0.87 -5.77
CA GLY A 161 15.22 2.04 -5.72
C GLY A 161 15.15 2.81 -4.41
N LEU A 162 14.12 3.65 -4.30
CA LEU A 162 13.89 4.53 -3.15
C LEU A 162 12.83 3.94 -2.22
N PRO A 163 13.09 3.86 -0.90
CA PRO A 163 12.12 3.28 0.04
C PRO A 163 10.86 4.15 0.24
N TYR A 164 10.90 5.43 -0.12
CA TYR A 164 9.81 6.41 -0.01
C TYR A 164 9.92 7.50 -1.11
N SER A 165 9.01 8.49 -1.11
CA SER A 165 9.02 9.57 -2.11
C SER A 165 10.35 10.32 -2.18
N ASN A 166 10.72 10.72 -3.40
CA ASN A 166 11.97 11.39 -3.69
C ASN A 166 12.08 12.83 -3.15
N ASP A 167 10.97 13.44 -2.71
CA ASP A 167 10.94 14.76 -2.08
C ASP A 167 11.12 14.75 -0.56
N MET A 168 11.12 13.57 0.07
CA MET A 168 11.29 13.37 1.51
C MET A 168 12.78 13.34 1.89
N TRP A 169 13.43 14.47 1.65
CA TRP A 169 14.88 14.65 1.76
C TRP A 169 15.23 16.08 2.23
N PRO A 170 16.42 16.32 2.80
CA PRO A 170 16.80 17.60 3.38
C PRO A 170 17.29 18.61 2.32
N VAL A 171 16.59 18.69 1.18
CA VAL A 171 16.90 19.58 0.06
C VAL A 171 15.67 20.44 -0.27
N ASP A 172 15.84 21.75 -0.24
CA ASP A 172 14.81 22.74 -0.53
C ASP A 172 14.33 22.70 -1.99
N TYR A 173 13.33 23.52 -2.31
CA TYR A 173 12.72 23.54 -3.65
C TYR A 173 13.66 24.10 -4.74
N ASP A 174 14.73 24.82 -4.36
CA ASP A 174 15.76 25.32 -5.27
C ASP A 174 16.92 24.33 -5.46
N GLY A 175 16.84 23.14 -4.87
CA GLY A 175 17.86 22.11 -4.97
C GLY A 175 19.08 22.33 -4.05
N ARG A 176 18.93 23.14 -3.00
CA ARG A 176 19.99 23.41 -2.02
C ARG A 176 19.70 22.69 -0.69
N PRO A 177 20.71 22.41 0.15
CA PRO A 177 20.46 21.88 1.48
C PRO A 177 19.49 22.76 2.25
N ALA A 178 18.41 22.16 2.76
CA ALA A 178 17.40 22.89 3.50
C ALA A 178 18.01 23.53 4.76
N THR A 179 17.68 24.78 5.03
CA THR A 179 18.10 25.51 6.25
C THR A 179 16.93 25.84 7.18
N GLU A 180 15.69 25.64 6.72
CA GLU A 180 14.47 25.89 7.46
C GLU A 180 13.31 25.01 6.97
N GLY A 181 12.20 25.04 7.71
CA GLY A 181 10.97 24.33 7.35
C GLY A 181 11.03 22.81 7.55
N ASN A 182 9.93 22.15 7.17
CA ASN A 182 9.72 20.72 7.44
C ASN A 182 10.76 19.81 6.76
N LYS A 183 11.43 20.28 5.70
CA LYS A 183 12.43 19.46 5.01
C LYS A 183 13.66 19.13 5.86
N LEU A 184 13.99 19.97 6.85
CA LEU A 184 15.06 19.71 7.81
C LEU A 184 14.88 18.43 8.63
N GLN A 185 13.63 17.98 8.80
CA GLN A 185 13.33 16.80 9.61
C GLN A 185 13.59 15.50 8.84
N TYR A 186 13.78 15.57 7.51
CA TYR A 186 14.01 14.39 6.70
C TYR A 186 15.49 13.98 6.71
N PRO A 187 15.78 12.67 6.79
CA PRO A 187 17.14 12.17 6.61
C PRO A 187 17.56 12.29 5.14
N PRO A 188 18.88 12.24 4.83
CA PRO A 188 19.35 12.10 3.45
C PRO A 188 18.65 10.94 2.73
N LEU A 189 18.27 11.14 1.47
CA LEU A 189 17.46 10.19 0.70
C LEU A 189 18.29 8.99 0.26
N PRO A 190 18.05 7.77 0.79
CA PRO A 190 18.84 6.61 0.41
C PRO A 190 18.38 6.03 -0.92
N LEU A 191 19.33 5.61 -1.75
CA LEU A 191 19.08 4.65 -2.81
C LEU A 191 19.55 3.28 -2.35
N ILE A 192 18.68 2.29 -2.49
CA ILE A 192 18.85 0.93 -1.95
C ILE A 192 19.05 -0.06 -3.10
N ASP A 193 19.94 -1.04 -2.89
CA ASP A 193 20.07 -2.24 -3.70
C ASP A 193 19.93 -3.47 -2.79
N GLY A 194 18.91 -4.30 -3.02
CA GLY A 194 18.47 -5.32 -2.06
C GLY A 194 17.96 -4.68 -0.77
N ASN A 195 18.67 -4.91 0.35
CA ASN A 195 18.36 -4.28 1.64
C ASN A 195 19.44 -3.27 2.08
N GLU A 196 20.43 -3.02 1.24
CA GLU A 196 21.58 -2.18 1.57
C GLU A 196 21.47 -0.82 0.90
N ARG A 197 21.71 0.25 1.67
CA ARG A 197 21.89 1.58 1.10
C ARG A 197 23.22 1.62 0.33
N VAL A 198 23.15 1.84 -0.97
CA VAL A 198 24.33 1.93 -1.84
C VAL A 198 24.81 3.36 -2.05
N GLU A 199 23.92 4.34 -1.96
CA GLU A 199 24.25 5.77 -2.09
C GLU A 199 23.16 6.65 -1.47
N TYR A 200 23.42 7.96 -1.44
CA TYR A 200 22.42 8.97 -1.18
C TYR A 200 22.16 9.78 -2.45
N VAL A 201 20.91 10.14 -2.68
CA VAL A 201 20.51 11.15 -3.67
C VAL A 201 20.61 12.50 -2.98
N GLU A 202 21.52 13.37 -3.44
CA GLU A 202 21.87 14.61 -2.73
C GLU A 202 21.53 15.87 -3.54
N THR A 203 21.37 15.74 -4.86
CA THR A 203 21.16 16.88 -5.78
C THR A 203 20.03 16.64 -6.77
N LEU A 204 19.55 17.72 -7.42
CA LEU A 204 18.57 17.62 -8.52
C LEU A 204 19.13 16.88 -9.74
N GLU A 205 20.46 16.85 -9.94
CA GLU A 205 21.06 16.08 -11.02
C GLU A 205 21.04 14.58 -10.69
N ASP A 206 21.19 14.20 -9.41
CA ASP A 206 21.00 12.80 -8.99
C ASP A 206 19.55 12.35 -9.20
N GLN A 207 18.58 13.23 -8.89
CA GLN A 207 17.15 13.00 -9.19
C GLN A 207 16.92 12.77 -10.69
N ALA A 208 17.55 13.58 -11.55
CA ALA A 208 17.47 13.47 -13.00
C ALA A 208 18.06 12.16 -13.57
N ALA A 209 18.91 11.46 -12.81
CA ALA A 209 19.47 10.18 -13.22
C ALA A 209 18.57 8.98 -12.87
N LEU A 210 17.57 9.15 -11.98
CA LEU A 210 16.78 8.03 -11.44
C LEU A 210 16.01 7.26 -12.51
N THR A 211 15.29 7.96 -13.40
CA THR A 211 14.48 7.31 -14.46
C THR A 211 15.35 6.45 -15.37
N GLY A 212 16.47 6.98 -15.86
CA GLY A 212 17.44 6.23 -16.65
C GLY A 212 17.99 4.99 -15.92
N ARG A 213 18.38 5.13 -14.65
CA ARG A 213 18.93 4.00 -13.85
C ARG A 213 17.90 2.91 -13.57
N PHE A 214 16.66 3.27 -13.27
CA PHE A 214 15.57 2.30 -13.12
C PHE A 214 15.30 1.58 -14.44
N THR A 215 15.32 2.31 -15.56
CA THR A 215 15.17 1.74 -16.90
C THR A 215 16.29 0.74 -17.21
N ASP A 216 17.55 1.09 -16.91
CA ASP A 216 18.70 0.22 -17.15
C ASP A 216 18.59 -1.09 -16.37
N ARG A 217 18.19 -1.02 -15.08
CA ARG A 217 17.95 -2.20 -14.24
C ARG A 217 16.78 -3.05 -14.74
N ALA A 218 15.69 -2.43 -15.17
CA ALA A 218 14.54 -3.12 -15.75
C ALA A 218 14.91 -3.89 -17.03
N VAL A 219 15.61 -3.25 -17.95
CA VAL A 219 16.08 -3.88 -19.21
C VAL A 219 17.06 -5.01 -18.93
N ASP A 220 18.00 -4.81 -18.00
CA ASP A 220 18.94 -5.87 -17.59
C ASP A 220 18.22 -7.07 -16.96
N PHE A 221 17.24 -6.84 -16.09
CA PHE A 221 16.43 -7.90 -15.49
C PHE A 221 15.72 -8.72 -16.57
N ILE A 222 15.02 -8.06 -17.51
CA ILE A 222 14.36 -8.74 -18.64
C ILE A 222 15.34 -9.59 -19.42
N ARG A 223 16.53 -9.05 -19.76
CA ARG A 223 17.58 -9.78 -20.47
C ARG A 223 18.02 -11.04 -19.73
N ARG A 224 18.29 -10.92 -18.42
CA ARG A 224 18.76 -12.05 -17.59
C ARG A 224 17.68 -13.10 -17.37
N LYS A 225 16.42 -12.67 -17.28
CA LYS A 225 15.27 -13.51 -16.93
C LYS A 225 14.48 -14.02 -18.13
N ALA A 226 14.88 -13.69 -19.36
CA ALA A 226 14.15 -14.03 -20.58
C ALA A 226 13.85 -15.53 -20.82
N GLN A 227 14.47 -16.46 -20.08
CA GLN A 227 14.27 -17.91 -20.20
C GLN A 227 13.44 -18.51 -19.06
N GLU A 228 12.99 -17.70 -18.10
CA GLU A 228 12.13 -18.10 -16.98
C GLU A 228 10.95 -17.13 -16.84
N PRO A 229 9.80 -17.55 -16.29
CA PRO A 229 8.70 -16.61 -16.05
C PRO A 229 9.13 -15.56 -15.01
N PHE A 230 8.80 -14.30 -15.25
CA PHE A 230 9.14 -13.23 -14.32
C PHE A 230 8.01 -12.24 -14.08
N PHE A 231 8.07 -11.60 -12.91
CA PHE A 231 7.29 -10.42 -12.57
C PHE A 231 8.25 -9.26 -12.32
N LEU A 232 8.09 -8.19 -13.09
CA LEU A 232 8.87 -6.97 -12.97
C LEU A 232 7.96 -5.79 -12.66
N TYR A 233 8.17 -5.18 -11.49
CA TYR A 233 7.50 -3.96 -11.06
C TYR A 233 8.41 -2.74 -11.25
N VAL A 234 8.09 -1.90 -12.23
CA VAL A 234 8.82 -0.68 -12.59
C VAL A 234 8.07 0.52 -12.02
N ALA A 235 8.39 0.88 -10.79
CA ALA A 235 7.70 1.91 -10.03
C ALA A 235 8.45 3.25 -10.11
N HIS A 236 8.40 3.94 -11.25
CA HIS A 236 9.12 5.20 -11.41
C HIS A 236 8.75 6.21 -10.30
N SER A 237 9.76 6.91 -9.77
CA SER A 237 9.55 8.03 -8.84
C SER A 237 9.05 9.28 -9.54
N MET A 238 9.14 9.33 -10.87
CA MET A 238 8.67 10.44 -11.69
C MET A 238 7.24 10.15 -12.19
N PRO A 239 6.43 11.19 -12.51
CA PRO A 239 6.73 12.62 -12.47
C PRO A 239 6.55 13.32 -11.09
N HIS A 240 6.64 12.61 -9.97
CA HIS A 240 6.58 13.27 -8.66
C HIS A 240 7.71 14.29 -8.50
N VAL A 241 7.34 15.46 -7.99
CA VAL A 241 8.29 16.54 -7.68
C VAL A 241 9.27 16.12 -6.58
N PRO A 242 10.50 16.68 -6.51
CA PRO A 242 11.11 17.55 -7.50
C PRO A 242 11.34 16.80 -8.81
N LEU A 243 10.99 17.45 -9.92
CA LEU A 243 11.13 16.87 -11.25
C LEU A 243 12.61 16.68 -11.60
N GLY A 244 12.91 15.57 -12.27
CA GLY A 244 14.25 15.28 -12.77
C GLY A 244 14.18 14.61 -14.15
N ALA A 245 14.62 15.34 -15.17
CA ALA A 245 14.83 14.81 -16.52
C ALA A 245 16.33 14.82 -16.86
N SER A 246 16.80 13.72 -17.42
CA SER A 246 18.16 13.54 -17.90
C SER A 246 18.49 14.49 -19.05
N ALA A 247 19.78 14.68 -19.32
CA ALA A 247 20.25 15.56 -20.39
C ALA A 247 19.71 15.21 -21.79
N ALA A 248 19.30 13.96 -22.03
CA ALA A 248 18.73 13.52 -23.31
C ALA A 248 17.29 14.00 -23.54
N TYR A 249 16.59 14.36 -22.46
CA TYR A 249 15.19 14.75 -22.48
C TYR A 249 14.96 16.23 -22.13
N ARG A 250 15.86 16.83 -21.35
CA ARG A 250 15.77 18.22 -20.89
C ARG A 250 15.66 19.24 -22.04
N GLY A 251 14.65 20.12 -21.95
CA GLY A 251 14.39 21.23 -22.86
C GLY A 251 13.75 20.85 -24.20
N ARG A 252 13.07 19.69 -24.29
CA ARG A 252 12.47 19.20 -25.54
C ARG A 252 10.98 19.45 -25.65
N SER A 253 10.30 19.50 -24.51
CA SER A 253 8.86 19.69 -24.40
C SER A 253 8.45 21.17 -24.38
N GLU A 254 7.30 21.49 -24.97
CA GLU A 254 6.67 22.82 -24.85
C GLU A 254 6.08 23.05 -23.44
N GLN A 255 5.80 21.97 -22.69
CA GLN A 255 5.39 21.99 -21.28
C GLN A 255 6.57 21.99 -20.29
N GLY A 256 7.75 22.40 -20.74
CA GLY A 256 8.95 22.50 -19.90
C GLY A 256 9.33 21.18 -19.22
N MET A 257 9.88 21.29 -17.99
CA MET A 257 10.44 20.16 -17.25
C MET A 257 9.43 19.03 -17.01
N TYR A 258 8.15 19.34 -16.81
CA TYR A 258 7.13 18.30 -16.63
C TYR A 258 7.01 17.43 -17.88
N GLY A 259 6.83 18.04 -19.05
CA GLY A 259 6.75 17.27 -20.29
C GLY A 259 8.06 16.59 -20.67
N ASP A 260 9.23 17.16 -20.33
CA ASP A 260 10.53 16.47 -20.52
C ASP A 260 10.59 15.16 -19.71
N VAL A 261 10.11 15.18 -18.47
CA VAL A 261 10.01 13.99 -17.61
C VAL A 261 9.04 12.97 -18.21
N ILE A 262 7.89 13.41 -18.73
CA ILE A 262 6.94 12.50 -19.39
C ILE A 262 7.54 11.88 -20.67
N GLU A 263 8.26 12.66 -21.49
CA GLU A 263 8.99 12.12 -22.65
C GLU A 263 10.06 11.09 -22.23
N GLU A 264 10.72 11.28 -21.08
CA GLU A 264 11.70 10.31 -20.57
C GLU A 264 11.04 9.03 -20.05
N ILE A 265 9.91 9.13 -19.35
CA ILE A 265 9.11 7.97 -18.94
C ILE A 265 8.64 7.20 -20.18
N ASP A 266 8.17 7.90 -21.22
CA ASP A 266 7.81 7.28 -22.49
C ASP A 266 9.02 6.56 -23.13
N GLY A 267 10.20 7.18 -23.09
CA GLY A 267 11.45 6.56 -23.53
C GLY A 267 11.82 5.29 -22.74
N SER A 268 11.61 5.30 -21.42
CA SER A 268 11.77 4.12 -20.55
C SER A 268 10.86 2.98 -21.00
N VAL A 269 9.57 3.27 -21.23
CA VAL A 269 8.59 2.30 -21.75
C VAL A 269 9.05 1.74 -23.10
N GLY A 270 9.53 2.59 -24.01
CA GLY A 270 10.09 2.19 -25.30
C GLY A 270 11.21 1.16 -25.16
N ARG A 271 12.19 1.44 -24.30
CA ARG A 271 13.34 0.55 -24.03
C ARG A 271 12.93 -0.78 -23.40
N ILE A 272 11.95 -0.78 -22.51
CA ILE A 272 11.41 -2.00 -21.90
C ILE A 272 10.73 -2.87 -22.97
N LEU A 273 9.88 -2.28 -23.82
CA LEU A 273 9.22 -2.99 -24.91
C LEU A 273 10.25 -3.55 -25.91
N GLU A 274 11.25 -2.76 -26.28
CA GLU A 274 12.36 -3.20 -27.15
C GLU A 274 13.13 -4.38 -26.55
N ALA A 275 13.35 -4.41 -25.23
CA ALA A 275 13.99 -5.55 -24.57
C ALA A 275 13.14 -6.83 -24.68
N LEU A 276 11.82 -6.73 -24.50
CA LEU A 276 10.91 -7.86 -24.68
C LEU A 276 10.92 -8.40 -26.12
N ASP A 277 10.93 -7.50 -27.11
CA ASP A 277 10.99 -7.84 -28.54
C ASP A 277 12.35 -8.47 -28.90
N ALA A 278 13.46 -7.88 -28.46
CA ALA A 278 14.82 -8.34 -28.73
C ALA A 278 15.08 -9.76 -28.20
N HIS A 279 14.38 -10.15 -27.13
CA HIS A 279 14.45 -11.49 -26.55
C HIS A 279 13.35 -12.44 -27.04
N GLY A 280 12.45 -11.97 -27.91
CA GLY A 280 11.39 -12.79 -28.50
C GLY A 280 10.36 -13.31 -27.49
N ILE A 281 10.11 -12.53 -26.43
CA ILE A 281 9.20 -12.87 -25.33
C ILE A 281 7.99 -11.93 -25.24
N ALA A 282 7.89 -10.94 -26.14
CA ALA A 282 6.81 -9.95 -26.15
C ALA A 282 5.40 -10.58 -26.20
N ASP A 283 5.19 -11.60 -27.03
CA ASP A 283 3.89 -12.30 -27.17
C ASP A 283 3.50 -13.11 -25.92
N ASN A 284 4.47 -13.43 -25.06
CA ASN A 284 4.25 -14.12 -23.78
C ASN A 284 4.43 -13.18 -22.58
N THR A 285 4.27 -11.87 -22.76
CA THR A 285 4.41 -10.89 -21.68
C THR A 285 3.19 -9.98 -21.62
N LEU A 286 2.54 -9.95 -20.46
CA LEU A 286 1.53 -8.96 -20.10
C LEU A 286 2.24 -7.68 -19.63
N VAL A 287 2.04 -6.58 -20.35
CA VAL A 287 2.54 -5.26 -19.96
C VAL A 287 1.37 -4.38 -19.53
N ILE A 288 1.45 -3.82 -18.32
CA ILE A 288 0.46 -2.89 -17.76
C ILE A 288 1.18 -1.57 -17.47
N PHE A 289 0.62 -0.45 -17.93
CA PHE A 289 1.07 0.90 -17.59
C PHE A 289 -0.07 1.65 -16.90
N THR A 290 0.19 2.26 -15.74
CA THR A 290 -0.77 3.13 -15.03
C THR A 290 -0.05 4.05 -14.01
N SER A 291 -0.80 4.92 -13.32
CA SER A 291 -0.29 5.83 -12.27
C SER A 291 -0.87 5.50 -10.89
N ASP A 292 -0.18 5.92 -9.82
CA ASP A 292 -0.61 5.72 -8.44
C ASP A 292 -1.71 6.66 -7.98
N ASN A 293 -1.77 7.86 -8.54
CA ASN A 293 -2.85 8.82 -8.39
C ASN A 293 -2.74 9.88 -9.48
N GLY A 294 -3.73 10.76 -9.55
CA GLY A 294 -3.71 11.94 -10.39
C GLY A 294 -2.68 13.00 -9.95
N PRO A 295 -2.60 14.12 -10.66
CA PRO A 295 -1.50 15.05 -10.57
C PRO A 295 -1.57 15.94 -9.33
N TRP A 296 -0.40 16.37 -8.86
CA TRP A 296 -0.27 17.26 -7.72
C TRP A 296 -0.36 18.73 -8.13
N LEU A 297 -1.57 19.16 -8.51
CA LEU A 297 -1.85 20.40 -9.26
C LEU A 297 -1.32 21.70 -8.65
N ASN A 298 -1.05 21.77 -7.34
CA ASN A 298 -0.56 22.99 -6.72
C ASN A 298 0.90 23.30 -7.09
N TYR A 299 1.60 22.40 -7.80
CA TYR A 299 2.91 22.68 -8.38
C TYR A 299 2.83 23.34 -9.77
N GLY A 300 1.64 23.67 -10.27
CA GLY A 300 1.45 24.45 -11.49
C GLY A 300 2.14 23.84 -12.70
N ASN A 301 3.11 24.53 -13.29
CA ASN A 301 3.86 24.04 -14.45
C ASN A 301 4.76 22.82 -14.17
N HIS A 302 4.88 22.40 -12.90
CA HIS A 302 5.55 21.16 -12.49
C HIS A 302 4.56 20.05 -12.09
N ALA A 303 3.28 20.18 -12.45
CA ALA A 303 2.25 19.17 -12.26
C ALA A 303 1.65 18.71 -13.60
N GLY A 304 1.05 17.52 -13.57
CA GLY A 304 0.32 16.97 -14.71
C GLY A 304 -1.08 17.53 -14.89
N SER A 305 -1.78 16.99 -15.88
CA SER A 305 -3.13 17.36 -16.26
C SER A 305 -4.14 16.28 -15.91
N THR A 306 -5.28 16.69 -15.36
CA THR A 306 -6.44 15.81 -15.18
C THR A 306 -7.33 15.74 -16.43
N GLY A 307 -6.98 16.48 -17.48
CA GLY A 307 -7.83 16.61 -18.67
C GLY A 307 -9.21 17.19 -18.28
N PRO A 308 -10.32 16.52 -18.61
CA PRO A 308 -11.67 17.02 -18.30
C PRO A 308 -12.11 16.76 -16.85
N LEU A 309 -11.29 16.09 -16.03
CA LEU A 309 -11.67 15.61 -14.72
C LEU A 309 -11.45 16.67 -13.64
N ARG A 310 -12.32 16.65 -12.62
CA ARG A 310 -12.31 17.61 -11.52
C ARG A 310 -11.22 17.33 -10.49
N GLU A 311 -10.56 18.39 -10.04
CA GLU A 311 -9.55 18.41 -8.97
C GLU A 311 -8.35 17.49 -9.28
N GLY A 312 -7.60 17.03 -8.27
CA GLY A 312 -6.36 16.25 -8.44
C GLY A 312 -5.97 15.46 -7.19
N LYS A 313 -4.66 15.19 -7.02
CA LYS A 313 -4.10 14.41 -5.90
C LYS A 313 -4.69 14.83 -4.54
N GLY A 314 -5.08 13.83 -3.76
CA GLY A 314 -5.64 13.98 -2.42
C GLY A 314 -7.10 14.41 -2.35
N THR A 315 -7.84 14.29 -3.45
CA THR A 315 -9.30 14.46 -3.50
C THR A 315 -9.98 13.17 -3.96
N ALA A 316 -11.26 13.02 -3.63
CA ALA A 316 -12.10 11.90 -4.09
C ALA A 316 -12.87 12.22 -5.38
N PHE A 317 -12.67 13.40 -5.98
CA PHE A 317 -13.17 13.76 -7.30
C PHE A 317 -12.37 13.06 -8.39
N GLU A 318 -12.91 12.93 -9.59
CA GLU A 318 -12.40 12.05 -10.65
C GLU A 318 -10.94 12.31 -11.02
N GLY A 319 -10.46 13.55 -10.97
CA GLY A 319 -9.07 13.90 -11.26
C GLY A 319 -8.07 13.40 -10.22
N GLY A 320 -8.53 12.99 -9.03
CA GLY A 320 -7.70 12.40 -7.98
C GLY A 320 -7.35 10.92 -8.24
N PRO A 321 -8.32 10.01 -8.37
CA PRO A 321 -8.06 8.58 -8.53
C PRO A 321 -8.16 8.07 -9.98
N ARG A 322 -8.86 8.74 -10.92
CA ARG A 322 -8.94 8.24 -12.30
C ARG A 322 -7.62 8.56 -13.03
N VAL A 323 -6.94 7.52 -13.51
CA VAL A 323 -5.55 7.58 -14.02
C VAL A 323 -5.46 6.94 -15.42
N PRO A 324 -4.44 7.26 -16.23
CA PRO A 324 -4.29 6.60 -17.52
C PRO A 324 -3.95 5.12 -17.30
N ALA A 325 -4.52 4.22 -18.10
CA ALA A 325 -4.21 2.79 -18.02
C ALA A 325 -4.20 2.13 -19.40
N LEU A 326 -3.06 1.51 -19.71
CA LEU A 326 -2.79 0.85 -20.98
C LEU A 326 -2.32 -0.57 -20.72
N VAL A 327 -2.87 -1.55 -21.45
CA VAL A 327 -2.53 -2.97 -21.28
C VAL A 327 -2.22 -3.59 -22.63
N ARG A 328 -1.06 -4.25 -22.75
CA ARG A 328 -0.61 -4.93 -23.97
C ARG A 328 -0.27 -6.38 -23.68
N TRP A 329 -0.84 -7.30 -24.45
CA TRP A 329 -0.44 -8.70 -24.48
C TRP A 329 -0.76 -9.29 -25.87
N PRO A 330 0.22 -9.32 -26.80
CA PRO A 330 -0.03 -9.72 -28.18
C PRO A 330 -0.66 -11.11 -28.28
N GLY A 331 -1.68 -11.25 -29.12
CA GLY A 331 -2.40 -12.51 -29.32
C GLY A 331 -3.41 -12.87 -28.22
N ARG A 332 -3.49 -12.09 -27.13
CA ARG A 332 -4.47 -12.28 -26.04
C ARG A 332 -5.36 -11.05 -25.84
N VAL A 333 -4.75 -9.87 -25.74
CA VAL A 333 -5.47 -8.59 -25.69
C VAL A 333 -5.76 -8.10 -27.10
N PRO A 334 -7.02 -7.79 -27.47
CA PRO A 334 -7.33 -7.24 -28.78
C PRO A 334 -6.63 -5.89 -29.00
N ALA A 335 -5.75 -5.82 -30.01
CA ALA A 335 -5.00 -4.60 -30.32
C ALA A 335 -5.91 -3.45 -30.77
N GLY A 336 -5.56 -2.23 -30.35
CA GLY A 336 -6.29 -0.99 -30.66
C GLY A 336 -7.66 -0.90 -30.00
N SER A 337 -7.91 -1.70 -28.97
CA SER A 337 -9.22 -1.75 -28.30
C SER A 337 -9.38 -0.69 -27.22
N LEU A 338 -10.64 -0.34 -26.94
CA LEU A 338 -11.02 0.66 -25.95
C LEU A 338 -11.97 0.03 -24.93
N CYS A 339 -11.55 -0.02 -23.68
CA CYS A 339 -12.37 -0.49 -22.57
C CYS A 339 -12.98 0.71 -21.82
N ARG A 340 -14.31 0.72 -21.72
CA ARG A 340 -15.08 1.70 -20.92
C ARG A 340 -15.63 1.08 -19.63
N ARG A 341 -15.31 -0.18 -19.36
CA ARG A 341 -15.72 -0.86 -18.12
C ARG A 341 -14.79 -0.42 -17.00
N MET A 342 -15.37 -0.29 -15.81
CA MET A 342 -14.63 0.12 -14.63
C MET A 342 -13.60 -0.94 -14.25
N ALA A 343 -12.39 -0.51 -13.97
CA ALA A 343 -11.31 -1.30 -13.42
C ALA A 343 -10.49 -0.45 -12.45
N THR A 344 -9.76 -1.07 -11.54
CA THR A 344 -8.95 -0.35 -10.55
C THR A 344 -7.61 -1.03 -10.32
N THR A 345 -6.69 -0.34 -9.65
CA THR A 345 -5.42 -0.93 -9.21
C THR A 345 -5.62 -2.15 -8.30
N LEU A 346 -6.75 -2.25 -7.59
CA LEU A 346 -7.12 -3.43 -6.79
C LEU A 346 -7.24 -4.70 -7.65
N ASP A 347 -7.63 -4.54 -8.91
CA ASP A 347 -7.93 -5.65 -9.81
C ASP A 347 -6.67 -6.28 -10.41
N VAL A 348 -5.51 -5.65 -10.24
CA VAL A 348 -4.24 -6.10 -10.82
C VAL A 348 -3.81 -7.43 -10.22
N LEU A 349 -3.77 -7.58 -8.89
CA LEU A 349 -3.39 -8.84 -8.24
C LEU A 349 -4.25 -10.04 -8.68
N PRO A 350 -5.60 -10.00 -8.58
CA PRO A 350 -6.42 -11.15 -8.99
C PRO A 350 -6.41 -11.38 -10.50
N THR A 351 -6.15 -10.36 -11.30
CA THR A 351 -5.94 -10.52 -12.76
C THR A 351 -4.63 -11.25 -13.03
N VAL A 352 -3.53 -10.85 -12.37
CA VAL A 352 -2.24 -11.54 -12.48
C VAL A 352 -2.38 -12.99 -12.03
N ALA A 353 -3.06 -13.26 -10.91
CA ALA A 353 -3.32 -14.63 -10.46
C ALA A 353 -4.07 -15.46 -11.52
N ALA A 354 -5.12 -14.91 -12.13
CA ALA A 354 -5.87 -15.58 -13.19
C ALA A 354 -5.03 -15.83 -14.45
N VAL A 355 -4.14 -14.88 -14.79
CA VAL A 355 -3.26 -14.95 -15.95
C VAL A 355 -2.16 -16.01 -15.78
N THR A 356 -1.60 -16.14 -14.58
CA THR A 356 -0.48 -17.05 -14.30
C THR A 356 -0.94 -18.43 -13.80
N GLY A 357 -2.20 -18.54 -13.38
CA GLY A 357 -2.77 -19.73 -12.74
C GLY A 357 -2.42 -19.87 -11.26
N ALA A 358 -1.85 -18.82 -10.65
CA ALA A 358 -1.57 -18.78 -9.22
C ALA A 358 -2.86 -18.77 -8.40
N ALA A 359 -2.81 -19.35 -7.20
CA ALA A 359 -3.91 -19.27 -6.26
C ALA A 359 -4.04 -17.83 -5.70
N LEU A 360 -5.28 -17.39 -5.47
CA LEU A 360 -5.52 -16.16 -4.73
C LEU A 360 -5.05 -16.30 -3.27
N PRO A 361 -4.77 -15.17 -2.59
CA PRO A 361 -4.43 -15.18 -1.17
C PRO A 361 -5.50 -15.87 -0.32
N GLY A 362 -5.08 -16.45 0.82
CA GLY A 362 -6.01 -17.04 1.78
C GLY A 362 -6.83 -15.99 2.55
N LEU A 363 -6.30 -14.76 2.67
CA LEU A 363 -7.01 -13.61 3.19
C LEU A 363 -7.91 -13.00 2.13
N GLU A 364 -9.03 -12.42 2.56
CA GLU A 364 -9.95 -11.71 1.67
C GLU A 364 -9.31 -10.45 1.08
N ILE A 365 -9.54 -10.29 -0.24
CA ILE A 365 -9.11 -9.16 -1.07
C ILE A 365 -10.34 -8.50 -1.72
N ASP A 366 -10.21 -7.23 -2.11
CA ASP A 366 -11.30 -6.42 -2.69
C ASP A 366 -11.26 -6.34 -4.23
N GLY A 367 -10.13 -6.76 -4.81
CA GLY A 367 -9.90 -6.85 -6.23
C GLY A 367 -10.70 -7.96 -6.89
N VAL A 368 -11.05 -7.77 -8.15
CA VAL A 368 -11.64 -8.80 -9.01
C VAL A 368 -10.80 -8.99 -10.26
N SER A 369 -10.80 -10.20 -10.82
CA SER A 369 -10.07 -10.44 -12.06
C SER A 369 -10.75 -9.72 -13.23
N ILE A 370 -10.03 -8.81 -13.89
CA ILE A 370 -10.45 -8.15 -15.12
C ILE A 370 -9.98 -8.89 -16.38
N LEU A 371 -9.45 -10.11 -16.25
CA LEU A 371 -9.02 -10.92 -17.39
C LEU A 371 -10.08 -11.05 -18.50
N PRO A 372 -11.39 -11.25 -18.21
CA PRO A 372 -12.41 -11.28 -19.25
C PRO A 372 -12.50 -9.97 -20.06
N LEU A 373 -12.27 -8.82 -19.41
CA LEU A 373 -12.19 -7.53 -20.12
C LEU A 373 -10.98 -7.51 -21.05
N LEU A 374 -9.82 -7.96 -20.57
CA LEU A 374 -8.59 -8.01 -21.34
C LEU A 374 -8.68 -8.94 -22.55
N GLU A 375 -9.43 -10.04 -22.45
CA GLU A 375 -9.70 -10.97 -23.55
C GLU A 375 -10.79 -10.47 -24.51
N GLY A 376 -11.33 -9.27 -24.26
CA GLY A 376 -12.27 -8.60 -25.16
C GLY A 376 -13.71 -9.09 -25.06
N ASP A 377 -14.11 -9.70 -23.94
CA ASP A 377 -15.51 -10.07 -23.71
C ASP A 377 -16.39 -8.82 -23.53
N PRO A 378 -17.29 -8.50 -24.47
CA PRO A 378 -18.13 -7.31 -24.38
C PRO A 378 -19.19 -7.38 -23.27
N SER A 379 -19.47 -8.59 -22.75
CA SER A 379 -20.46 -8.83 -21.70
C SER A 379 -19.87 -8.82 -20.29
N ALA A 380 -18.53 -8.81 -20.17
CA ALA A 380 -17.86 -8.83 -18.89
C ALA A 380 -18.04 -7.50 -18.13
N GLU A 381 -18.49 -7.61 -16.88
CA GLU A 381 -18.59 -6.52 -15.91
C GLU A 381 -18.08 -7.01 -14.54
N PRO A 382 -16.80 -7.40 -14.43
CA PRO A 382 -16.26 -8.00 -13.20
C PRO A 382 -16.34 -7.04 -12.01
N ARG A 383 -16.15 -5.74 -12.26
CA ARG A 383 -16.28 -4.68 -11.26
C ARG A 383 -17.44 -3.75 -11.61
N THR A 384 -18.39 -3.63 -10.69
CA THR A 384 -19.54 -2.74 -10.82
C THR A 384 -19.53 -1.61 -9.79
N VAL A 385 -18.84 -1.79 -8.65
CA VAL A 385 -18.77 -0.84 -7.53
C VAL A 385 -17.34 -0.38 -7.25
N PHE A 386 -17.17 0.89 -6.91
CA PHE A 386 -15.92 1.47 -6.44
C PHE A 386 -16.15 2.41 -5.26
N TYR A 387 -15.32 2.29 -4.22
CA TYR A 387 -15.38 3.08 -2.99
C TYR A 387 -14.23 4.08 -2.96
N TYR A 388 -14.55 5.37 -2.88
CA TYR A 388 -13.56 6.42 -2.87
C TYR A 388 -13.20 6.74 -1.43
N TYR A 389 -12.11 6.14 -0.96
CA TYR A 389 -11.54 6.46 0.34
C TYR A 389 -10.42 7.50 0.23
N TYR A 390 -10.34 8.36 1.23
CA TYR A 390 -9.16 9.18 1.47
C TYR A 390 -9.07 9.56 2.95
N GLY A 391 -7.91 9.34 3.57
CA GLY A 391 -7.72 9.67 4.98
C GLY A 391 -8.67 8.93 5.92
N ARG A 392 -8.95 7.65 5.63
CA ARG A 392 -9.91 6.77 6.32
C ARG A 392 -11.38 7.22 6.24
N GLU A 393 -11.72 8.12 5.34
CA GLU A 393 -13.08 8.60 5.12
C GLU A 393 -13.66 7.98 3.85
N LEU A 394 -14.85 7.40 3.93
CA LEU A 394 -15.60 7.00 2.73
C LEU A 394 -16.24 8.26 2.13
N ARG A 395 -15.60 8.84 1.12
CA ARG A 395 -16.00 10.14 0.55
C ARG A 395 -16.96 10.01 -0.62
N ALA A 396 -16.92 8.91 -1.35
CA ALA A 396 -17.90 8.63 -2.40
C ALA A 396 -18.06 7.12 -2.67
N VAL A 397 -19.18 6.75 -3.29
CA VAL A 397 -19.41 5.43 -3.90
C VAL A 397 -19.80 5.61 -5.35
N ARG A 398 -19.21 4.82 -6.24
CA ARG A 398 -19.64 4.69 -7.64
C ARG A 398 -20.25 3.33 -7.89
N GLU A 399 -21.38 3.29 -8.59
CA GLU A 399 -21.86 2.09 -9.27
C GLU A 399 -22.29 2.45 -10.70
N GLY A 400 -21.65 1.81 -11.70
CA GLY A 400 -21.88 2.12 -13.10
C GLY A 400 -21.59 3.59 -13.43
N ARG A 401 -22.57 4.33 -13.94
CA ARG A 401 -22.44 5.76 -14.26
C ARG A 401 -22.61 6.70 -13.06
N TRP A 402 -23.15 6.20 -11.96
CA TRP A 402 -23.59 7.02 -10.84
C TRP A 402 -22.50 7.12 -9.77
N LYS A 403 -22.19 8.33 -9.32
CA LYS A 403 -21.25 8.59 -8.23
C LYS A 403 -21.92 9.43 -7.14
N ARG A 404 -22.10 8.84 -5.96
CA ARG A 404 -22.63 9.49 -4.75
C ARG A 404 -21.46 10.03 -3.93
N VAL A 405 -21.40 11.34 -3.71
CA VAL A 405 -20.38 12.01 -2.89
C VAL A 405 -20.98 12.42 -1.56
N TYR A 406 -20.36 12.03 -0.43
CA TYR A 406 -20.84 12.38 0.91
C TYR A 406 -20.30 13.71 1.40
N SER A 407 -21.02 14.40 2.28
CA SER A 407 -20.53 15.66 2.85
C SER A 407 -19.23 15.46 3.65
N HIS A 408 -18.15 16.14 3.27
CA HIS A 408 -16.85 16.04 3.94
C HIS A 408 -15.97 17.28 3.71
N ARG A 409 -14.98 17.49 4.57
CA ARG A 409 -13.94 18.51 4.37
C ARG A 409 -12.80 17.90 3.55
N THR A 410 -12.46 18.50 2.43
CA THR A 410 -11.37 18.04 1.56
C THR A 410 -10.42 19.17 1.22
N ARG A 411 -9.19 18.85 0.82
CA ARG A 411 -8.37 19.82 0.09
C ARG A 411 -9.03 20.15 -1.25
N SER A 412 -8.78 21.35 -1.76
CA SER A 412 -9.17 21.78 -3.10
C SER A 412 -8.09 22.68 -3.68
N TYR A 413 -7.93 22.57 -5.01
CA TYR A 413 -7.07 23.43 -5.81
C TYR A 413 -7.84 24.67 -6.33
N GLU A 414 -9.16 24.74 -6.12
CA GLU A 414 -9.98 25.87 -6.52
C GLU A 414 -9.82 27.06 -5.58
N GLY A 415 -9.87 28.27 -6.14
CA GLY A 415 -9.82 29.53 -5.39
C GLY A 415 -8.43 29.94 -4.88
N VAL A 416 -7.38 29.26 -5.34
CA VAL A 416 -5.96 29.55 -5.04
C VAL A 416 -5.12 29.51 -6.29
N GLU A 417 -4.06 30.31 -6.33
CA GLU A 417 -3.06 30.25 -7.41
C GLU A 417 -2.09 29.08 -7.16
N PRO A 418 -1.81 28.24 -8.17
CA PRO A 418 -0.78 27.23 -8.05
C PRO A 418 0.60 27.87 -7.91
N GLY A 419 1.54 27.10 -7.35
CA GLY A 419 2.94 27.45 -7.37
C GLY A 419 3.56 27.19 -8.74
N MET A 420 4.85 27.45 -8.87
CA MET A 420 5.58 27.37 -10.13
C MET A 420 7.02 26.92 -9.89
N ASP A 421 7.65 26.34 -10.92
CA ASP A 421 9.07 26.04 -10.98
C ASP A 421 9.59 25.22 -9.78
N GLY A 422 8.78 24.23 -9.35
CA GLY A 422 9.11 23.32 -8.26
C GLY A 422 8.69 23.81 -6.87
N HIS A 423 8.15 25.03 -6.75
CA HIS A 423 7.59 25.56 -5.52
C HIS A 423 6.08 25.28 -5.44
N PRO A 424 5.55 24.76 -4.32
CA PRO A 424 4.12 24.50 -4.17
C PRO A 424 3.31 25.78 -3.91
N GLY A 425 2.12 25.85 -4.49
CA GLY A 425 1.06 26.77 -4.11
C GLY A 425 0.23 26.27 -2.92
N PRO A 426 -0.60 27.13 -2.31
CA PRO A 426 -1.47 26.76 -1.20
C PRO A 426 -2.65 25.87 -1.65
N TYR A 427 -3.40 25.37 -0.66
CA TYR A 427 -4.72 24.74 -0.87
C TYR A 427 -5.80 25.53 -0.16
N THR A 428 -7.03 25.40 -0.63
CA THR A 428 -8.21 25.63 0.20
C THR A 428 -8.70 24.32 0.82
N PHE A 429 -9.56 24.41 1.83
CA PHE A 429 -10.15 23.23 2.47
C PHE A 429 -11.68 23.37 2.67
N PRO A 430 -12.46 23.42 1.58
CA PRO A 430 -13.91 23.58 1.66
C PRO A 430 -14.60 22.34 2.23
N VAL A 431 -15.85 22.53 2.66
CA VAL A 431 -16.79 21.43 2.90
C VAL A 431 -17.52 21.17 1.59
N VAL A 432 -17.35 19.97 1.04
CA VAL A 432 -18.11 19.47 -0.10
C VAL A 432 -19.45 18.98 0.42
N PRO A 433 -20.59 19.37 -0.18
CA PRO A 433 -21.91 18.88 0.23
C PRO A 433 -22.17 17.47 -0.30
N ASP A 434 -23.21 16.84 0.23
CA ASP A 434 -23.80 15.66 -0.40
C ASP A 434 -24.24 15.95 -1.84
N ALA A 435 -23.87 15.09 -2.78
CA ALA A 435 -24.28 15.19 -4.18
C ALA A 435 -24.35 13.82 -4.86
N LEU A 436 -25.05 13.75 -5.98
CA LEU A 436 -25.03 12.62 -6.93
C LEU A 436 -24.64 13.14 -8.31
N TYR A 437 -23.64 12.53 -8.94
CA TYR A 437 -23.19 12.87 -10.29
C TYR A 437 -23.42 11.71 -11.26
N ASP A 438 -23.72 12.07 -12.51
CA ASP A 438 -23.82 11.16 -13.65
C ASP A 438 -22.56 11.28 -14.52
N LEU A 439 -21.60 10.37 -14.31
CA LEU A 439 -20.28 10.44 -14.95
C LEU A 439 -20.29 10.15 -16.46
N GLU A 440 -21.39 9.61 -17.01
CA GLU A 440 -21.51 9.43 -18.46
C GLU A 440 -21.82 10.75 -19.18
N THR A 441 -22.57 11.65 -18.53
CA THR A 441 -22.95 12.95 -19.09
C THR A 441 -22.16 14.11 -18.52
N ASP A 442 -21.57 13.95 -17.34
CA ASP A 442 -20.86 14.98 -16.59
C ASP A 442 -19.65 14.39 -15.85
N VAL A 443 -18.59 14.08 -16.62
CA VAL A 443 -17.33 13.55 -16.06
C VAL A 443 -16.58 14.58 -15.20
N GLY A 444 -16.95 15.87 -15.32
CA GLY A 444 -16.39 16.97 -14.53
C GLY A 444 -17.07 17.19 -13.19
N GLU A 445 -18.11 16.40 -12.85
CA GLU A 445 -18.79 16.46 -11.54
C GLU A 445 -19.27 17.88 -11.18
N THR A 446 -19.97 18.49 -12.13
CA THR A 446 -20.43 19.90 -12.07
C THR A 446 -21.91 20.04 -11.71
N THR A 447 -22.72 19.02 -11.97
CA THR A 447 -24.18 19.05 -11.81
C THR A 447 -24.65 17.97 -10.84
N ASP A 448 -25.13 18.39 -9.67
CA ASP A 448 -25.80 17.50 -8.73
C ASP A 448 -27.21 17.15 -9.23
N VAL A 449 -27.49 15.84 -9.33
CA VAL A 449 -28.77 15.29 -9.80
C VAL A 449 -29.44 14.40 -8.74
N ALA A 450 -29.08 14.57 -7.46
CA ALA A 450 -29.61 13.74 -6.37
C ALA A 450 -31.14 13.88 -6.20
N ALA A 451 -31.68 15.08 -6.43
CA ALA A 451 -33.12 15.35 -6.27
C ALA A 451 -33.96 14.65 -7.35
N GLU A 452 -33.40 14.47 -8.55
CA GLU A 452 -34.04 13.79 -9.67
C GLU A 452 -33.97 12.26 -9.58
N HIS A 453 -33.02 11.71 -8.81
CA HIS A 453 -32.73 10.27 -8.73
C HIS A 453 -32.66 9.72 -7.29
N PRO A 454 -33.70 9.90 -6.45
CA PRO A 454 -33.68 9.46 -5.05
C PRO A 454 -33.51 7.94 -4.88
N GLU A 455 -33.95 7.13 -5.85
CA GLU A 455 -33.75 5.69 -5.86
C GLU A 455 -32.29 5.27 -6.05
N VAL A 456 -31.53 6.06 -6.83
CA VAL A 456 -30.09 5.85 -7.03
C VAL A 456 -29.34 6.22 -5.76
N VAL A 457 -29.70 7.36 -5.14
CA VAL A 457 -29.13 7.79 -3.85
C VAL A 457 -29.29 6.69 -2.80
N ALA A 458 -30.52 6.19 -2.59
CA ALA A 458 -30.78 5.16 -1.59
C ALA A 458 -29.98 3.86 -1.84
N ARG A 459 -29.80 3.48 -3.11
CA ARG A 459 -29.03 2.30 -3.49
C ARG A 459 -27.53 2.47 -3.24
N LEU A 460 -26.95 3.63 -3.58
CA LEU A 460 -25.54 3.91 -3.35
C LEU A 460 -25.23 4.11 -1.85
N ASP A 461 -26.18 4.69 -1.10
CA ASP A 461 -26.08 4.81 0.36
C ASP A 461 -26.05 3.41 1.02
N ALA A 462 -26.84 2.45 0.53
CA ALA A 462 -26.80 1.06 1.02
C ALA A 462 -25.43 0.38 0.76
N LEU A 463 -24.81 0.63 -0.40
CA LEU A 463 -23.46 0.16 -0.69
C LEU A 463 -22.41 0.81 0.22
N ALA A 464 -22.55 2.12 0.50
CA ALA A 464 -21.68 2.77 1.47
C ALA A 464 -21.83 2.19 2.88
N GLU A 465 -23.05 1.87 3.30
CA GLU A 465 -23.28 1.24 4.59
C GLU A 465 -22.56 -0.10 4.72
N GLN A 466 -22.52 -0.91 3.66
CA GLN A 466 -21.74 -2.14 3.63
C GLN A 466 -20.23 -1.86 3.76
N ALA A 467 -19.68 -0.97 2.91
CA ALA A 467 -18.28 -0.59 2.98
C ALA A 467 -17.88 -0.04 4.36
N ARG A 468 -18.76 0.73 5.00
CA ARG A 468 -18.57 1.26 6.36
C ARG A 468 -18.50 0.16 7.43
N VAL A 469 -19.25 -0.92 7.28
CA VAL A 469 -19.20 -2.08 8.18
C VAL A 469 -17.88 -2.84 7.99
N ASP A 470 -17.47 -3.05 6.75
CA ASP A 470 -16.33 -3.91 6.44
C ASP A 470 -15.00 -3.19 6.65
N LEU A 471 -14.88 -1.98 6.07
CA LEU A 471 -13.64 -1.21 5.97
C LEU A 471 -13.58 -0.02 6.95
N GLY A 472 -14.71 0.36 7.53
CA GLY A 472 -14.81 1.50 8.44
C GLY A 472 -14.99 2.84 7.72
N ASP A 473 -15.21 3.89 8.49
CA ASP A 473 -15.38 5.25 7.96
C ASP A 473 -15.26 6.29 9.09
N ARG A 474 -14.22 7.11 9.00
CA ARG A 474 -13.95 8.17 9.96
C ARG A 474 -15.03 9.25 9.97
N LEU A 475 -15.74 9.51 8.87
CA LEU A 475 -16.83 10.50 8.84
C LEU A 475 -17.98 10.13 9.78
N THR A 476 -18.20 8.83 9.98
CA THR A 476 -19.27 8.29 10.82
C THR A 476 -18.76 7.69 12.13
N GLY A 477 -17.44 7.77 12.39
CA GLY A 477 -16.80 7.17 13.57
C GLY A 477 -16.80 5.64 13.58
N ARG A 478 -17.05 4.99 12.44
CA ARG A 478 -17.12 3.53 12.33
C ARG A 478 -15.74 2.92 12.19
N GLN A 479 -15.54 1.81 12.88
CA GLN A 479 -14.39 0.93 12.71
C GLN A 479 -14.80 -0.24 11.83
N GLY A 480 -13.95 -0.58 10.84
CA GLY A 480 -14.20 -1.69 9.93
C GLY A 480 -13.99 -3.03 10.63
N ALA A 481 -14.96 -3.94 10.50
CA ALA A 481 -14.88 -5.27 11.07
C ALA A 481 -13.82 -6.16 10.40
N GLU A 482 -13.42 -5.82 9.18
CA GLU A 482 -12.46 -6.58 8.37
C GLU A 482 -11.13 -5.85 8.14
N ALA A 483 -10.91 -4.73 8.84
CA ALA A 483 -9.65 -4.02 8.83
C ALA A 483 -8.60 -4.80 9.66
N ARG A 484 -7.51 -5.21 9.01
CA ARG A 484 -6.43 -6.01 9.60
C ARG A 484 -5.29 -5.17 10.20
N GLY A 485 -5.18 -3.90 9.80
CA GLY A 485 -4.18 -2.96 10.30
C GLY A 485 -2.80 -3.14 9.65
N PRO A 486 -1.87 -2.18 9.85
CA PRO A 486 -0.55 -2.23 9.23
C PRO A 486 0.43 -3.11 10.03
N GLY A 487 1.51 -3.54 9.38
CA GLY A 487 2.67 -4.10 10.05
C GLY A 487 3.36 -3.03 10.89
N ARG A 488 3.79 -3.37 12.11
CA ARG A 488 4.36 -2.41 13.05
C ARG A 488 5.78 -2.80 13.45
N ARG A 489 6.68 -1.83 13.47
CA ARG A 489 8.10 -2.08 13.75
C ARG A 489 8.25 -2.45 15.22
N SER A 490 8.73 -3.65 15.48
CA SER A 490 9.09 -4.09 16.83
C SER A 490 10.26 -3.27 17.38
N PHE A 491 10.45 -3.32 18.70
CA PHE A 491 11.77 -3.03 19.26
C PHE A 491 12.75 -4.16 18.91
N ASP A 492 14.05 -3.93 19.09
CA ASP A 492 15.11 -4.93 18.87
C ASP A 492 15.10 -6.00 19.99
N ARG A 493 14.03 -6.79 20.03
CA ARG A 493 13.76 -7.85 21.00
C ARG A 493 13.13 -9.07 20.29
N PRO A 494 13.18 -10.27 20.89
CA PRO A 494 12.56 -11.47 20.30
C PRO A 494 11.10 -11.24 19.95
N ALA A 495 10.60 -11.96 18.95
CA ALA A 495 9.19 -11.85 18.53
C ALA A 495 8.22 -12.27 19.65
N ASP A 496 8.62 -13.23 20.48
CA ASP A 496 7.86 -13.71 21.62
C ASP A 496 8.71 -13.93 22.88
N ALA A 497 8.05 -13.87 24.03
CA ALA A 497 8.64 -14.12 25.33
C ALA A 497 8.26 -15.52 25.84
N ALA A 498 9.24 -16.26 26.34
CA ALA A 498 8.99 -17.48 27.10
C ALA A 498 8.90 -17.14 28.59
N HIS A 499 7.71 -17.29 29.18
CA HIS A 499 7.45 -17.10 30.62
C HIS A 499 6.33 -18.01 31.10
N LEU A 500 6.22 -18.21 32.42
CA LEU A 500 5.24 -19.08 33.05
C LEU A 500 3.79 -18.62 32.93
N GLY A 501 3.61 -17.31 32.72
CA GLY A 501 2.30 -16.67 32.61
C GLY A 501 1.69 -16.77 31.22
N ARG A 502 2.38 -17.35 30.21
CA ARG A 502 1.89 -17.31 28.83
C ARG A 502 0.52 -17.99 28.69
N GLY A 503 -0.47 -17.26 28.21
CA GLY A 503 -1.86 -17.66 28.06
C GLY A 503 -2.64 -17.79 29.38
N ALA A 504 -2.05 -17.38 30.51
CA ALA A 504 -2.70 -17.43 31.82
C ALA A 504 -3.87 -16.43 31.89
N PRO A 505 -4.98 -16.75 32.57
CA PRO A 505 -6.04 -15.78 32.80
C PRO A 505 -5.54 -14.56 33.58
N VAL A 506 -5.86 -13.37 33.09
CA VAL A 506 -5.56 -12.08 33.75
C VAL A 506 -6.86 -11.35 34.07
N VAL A 507 -6.95 -10.85 35.30
CA VAL A 507 -8.02 -9.96 35.75
C VAL A 507 -7.43 -8.61 36.10
N LEU A 508 -7.95 -7.56 35.46
CA LEU A 508 -7.66 -6.18 35.82
C LEU A 508 -8.68 -5.71 36.85
N ALA A 509 -8.22 -4.98 37.88
CA ALA A 509 -9.12 -4.37 38.86
C ALA A 509 -9.99 -3.27 38.24
N GLU A 510 -9.40 -2.48 37.34
CA GLU A 510 -10.08 -1.46 36.54
C GLU A 510 -9.74 -1.68 35.06
N PRO A 511 -10.69 -1.43 34.14
CA PRO A 511 -10.43 -1.58 32.71
C PRO A 511 -9.40 -0.54 32.22
N PRO A 512 -8.61 -0.86 31.19
CA PRO A 512 -7.76 0.13 30.55
C PRO A 512 -8.61 1.23 29.92
N ASN A 513 -7.99 2.37 29.63
CA ASN A 513 -8.68 3.47 28.99
C ASN A 513 -9.27 3.01 27.64
N PRO A 514 -10.55 3.26 27.33
CA PRO A 514 -11.19 2.77 26.10
C PRO A 514 -10.46 3.14 24.79
N ALA A 515 -9.70 4.24 24.78
CA ALA A 515 -8.90 4.63 23.62
C ALA A 515 -7.70 3.70 23.35
N TYR A 516 -7.24 3.00 24.39
CA TYR A 516 -6.06 2.12 24.39
C TYR A 516 -6.40 0.77 25.05
N ALA A 517 -7.59 0.24 24.75
CA ALA A 517 -8.11 -1.01 25.33
C ALA A 517 -8.27 -2.13 24.28
N ALA A 518 -7.83 -1.89 23.04
CA ALA A 518 -8.17 -2.73 21.89
C ALA A 518 -7.73 -4.20 22.04
N GLY A 519 -6.57 -4.47 22.65
CA GLY A 519 -6.13 -5.84 22.94
C GLY A 519 -6.75 -6.48 24.18
N GLY A 520 -7.37 -5.68 25.06
CA GLY A 520 -7.93 -6.16 26.34
C GLY A 520 -6.86 -6.65 27.33
N ALA A 521 -7.28 -7.27 28.43
CA ALA A 521 -6.37 -7.70 29.50
C ALA A 521 -5.46 -8.89 29.11
N ALA A 522 -5.84 -9.67 28.09
CA ALA A 522 -5.13 -10.89 27.70
C ALA A 522 -3.73 -10.60 27.12
N VAL A 523 -3.50 -9.39 26.58
CA VAL A 523 -2.19 -8.99 26.06
C VAL A 523 -1.10 -9.12 27.11
N LEU A 524 -1.42 -8.86 28.39
CA LEU A 524 -0.50 -8.94 29.54
C LEU A 524 0.10 -10.33 29.78
N THR A 525 -0.29 -11.33 28.99
CA THR A 525 0.16 -12.72 29.10
C THR A 525 0.19 -13.44 27.75
N ASP A 526 0.04 -12.76 26.61
CA ASP A 526 -0.08 -13.47 25.32
C ASP A 526 1.28 -14.00 24.79
N GLY A 527 2.37 -13.52 25.40
CA GLY A 527 3.75 -13.83 25.06
C GLY A 527 4.29 -12.98 23.92
N ALA A 528 3.56 -11.97 23.42
CA ALA A 528 3.95 -11.12 22.32
C ALA A 528 4.25 -9.69 22.78
N PHE A 529 5.34 -9.11 22.28
CA PHE A 529 5.72 -7.75 22.66
C PHE A 529 5.06 -6.68 21.79
N GLY A 530 4.69 -5.57 22.41
CA GLY A 530 4.24 -4.36 21.75
C GLY A 530 5.31 -3.74 20.87
N SER A 531 4.88 -3.16 19.76
CA SER A 531 5.75 -2.48 18.81
C SER A 531 6.17 -1.08 19.30
N ARG A 532 6.99 -0.40 18.50
CA ARG A 532 7.37 0.99 18.76
C ARG A 532 6.21 1.97 18.59
N ASP A 533 5.07 1.55 18.05
CA ASP A 533 3.88 2.40 17.93
C ASP A 533 2.96 2.20 19.14
N HIS A 534 2.70 3.26 19.91
CA HIS A 534 1.81 3.20 21.08
C HIS A 534 0.34 2.93 20.70
N THR A 535 -0.03 3.02 19.43
CA THR A 535 -1.36 2.63 18.91
C THR A 535 -1.44 1.14 18.55
N ASP A 536 -0.36 0.37 18.75
CA ASP A 536 -0.39 -1.08 18.71
C ASP A 536 -1.38 -1.60 19.76
N PRO A 537 -2.37 -2.43 19.39
CA PRO A 537 -3.36 -2.95 20.32
C PRO A 537 -2.77 -3.80 21.45
N ARG A 538 -1.50 -4.25 21.34
CA ARG A 538 -0.77 -4.92 22.43
C ARG A 538 -0.48 -3.99 23.60
N TRP A 539 -0.33 -2.68 23.35
CA TRP A 539 -0.20 -1.72 24.44
C TRP A 539 -1.57 -1.37 25.01
N ILE A 540 -1.76 -1.60 26.31
CA ILE A 540 -2.91 -1.09 27.05
C ILE A 540 -2.53 0.08 27.95
N GLY A 541 -3.33 1.15 27.88
CA GLY A 541 -3.00 2.45 28.49
C GLY A 541 -3.90 2.84 29.67
N PHE A 542 -3.29 3.42 30.71
CA PHE A 542 -3.94 3.90 31.92
C PHE A 542 -3.60 5.38 32.15
N ALA A 543 -4.61 6.25 32.27
CA ALA A 543 -4.45 7.67 32.57
C ALA A 543 -4.51 7.86 34.09
N SER A 544 -3.36 7.94 34.77
CA SER A 544 -3.23 8.09 36.24
C SER A 544 -3.97 7.13 37.15
N GLU A 545 -4.71 6.17 36.61
CA GLU A 545 -5.15 5.02 37.37
C GLU A 545 -3.99 4.05 37.51
N GLU A 546 -4.06 3.29 38.58
CA GLU A 546 -3.11 2.25 38.88
C GLU A 546 -3.45 1.03 38.03
N LEU A 547 -2.49 0.53 37.25
CA LEU A 547 -2.64 -0.81 36.69
C LEU A 547 -2.57 -1.78 37.87
N LEU A 548 -3.63 -2.56 38.08
CA LEU A 548 -3.65 -3.66 39.03
C LEU A 548 -4.12 -4.93 38.34
N ALA A 549 -3.16 -5.77 37.96
CA ALA A 549 -3.39 -7.01 37.23
C ALA A 549 -3.15 -8.22 38.12
N THR A 550 -4.04 -9.21 38.09
CA THR A 550 -3.87 -10.50 38.77
C THR A 550 -3.84 -11.62 37.73
N VAL A 551 -2.74 -12.38 37.69
CA VAL A 551 -2.50 -13.53 36.82
C VAL A 551 -2.71 -14.83 37.60
N ASP A 552 -3.52 -15.76 37.09
CA ASP A 552 -3.66 -17.13 37.64
C ASP A 552 -2.84 -18.11 36.80
N LEU A 553 -1.74 -18.64 37.36
CA LEU A 553 -0.89 -19.64 36.70
C LEU A 553 -1.58 -21.02 36.54
N GLY A 554 -2.78 -21.19 37.11
CA GLY A 554 -3.57 -22.43 37.10
C GLY A 554 -3.04 -23.53 38.01
N GLN A 555 -1.75 -23.48 38.33
CA GLN A 555 -1.06 -24.41 39.22
C GLN A 555 0.06 -23.71 39.97
N HIS A 556 0.53 -24.33 41.06
CA HIS A 556 1.66 -23.82 41.81
C HIS A 556 2.96 -23.97 41.01
N ARG A 557 3.66 -22.87 40.77
CA ARG A 557 4.93 -22.81 40.04
C ARG A 557 5.98 -22.06 40.84
N PRO A 558 7.26 -22.46 40.78
CA PRO A 558 8.32 -21.65 41.33
C PRO A 558 8.39 -20.32 40.57
N VAL A 559 8.40 -19.19 41.26
CA VAL A 559 8.58 -17.87 40.63
C VAL A 559 9.74 -17.16 41.31
N ALA A 560 10.72 -16.74 40.53
CA ALA A 560 11.91 -16.02 41.00
C ALA A 560 11.87 -14.54 40.65
N ARG A 561 11.26 -14.18 39.51
CA ARG A 561 11.15 -12.79 39.06
C ARG A 561 9.84 -12.55 38.33
N VAL A 562 9.36 -11.33 38.41
CA VAL A 562 8.24 -10.84 37.62
C VAL A 562 8.64 -9.53 36.97
N ALA A 563 8.46 -9.39 35.66
CA ALA A 563 8.68 -8.15 34.94
C ALA A 563 7.37 -7.62 34.37
N LEU A 564 7.14 -6.32 34.49
CA LEU A 564 6.11 -5.62 33.73
C LEU A 564 6.79 -4.86 32.60
N ASP A 565 6.51 -5.23 31.36
CA ASP A 565 7.05 -4.48 30.22
C ASP A 565 6.21 -3.22 29.98
N CYS A 566 6.90 -2.07 29.94
CA CYS A 566 6.29 -0.75 29.92
C CYS A 566 6.85 0.08 28.77
N LEU A 567 5.98 0.78 28.06
CA LEU A 567 6.39 1.73 27.03
C LEU A 567 6.78 3.07 27.66
N GLN A 568 7.92 3.62 27.25
CA GLN A 568 8.26 5.02 27.44
C GLN A 568 8.21 5.74 26.09
N ALA A 569 7.40 6.79 26.00
CA ALA A 569 7.32 7.68 24.85
C ALA A 569 6.90 9.08 25.33
N GLN A 570 7.84 9.84 25.90
CA GLN A 570 7.55 11.07 26.63
C GLN A 570 6.86 12.14 25.77
N GLY A 571 7.16 12.20 24.46
CA GLY A 571 6.46 13.08 23.52
C GLY A 571 4.96 12.76 23.34
N ALA A 572 4.54 11.52 23.63
CA ALA A 572 3.15 11.09 23.68
C ALA A 572 2.59 11.08 25.12
N TRP A 573 3.32 11.67 26.07
CA TRP A 573 2.98 11.77 27.50
C TRP A 573 2.95 10.40 28.19
N ILE A 574 3.65 9.40 27.63
CA ILE A 574 3.76 8.04 28.14
C ILE A 574 5.07 7.92 28.93
N PHE A 575 4.95 7.59 30.22
CA PHE A 575 6.05 7.51 31.17
C PHE A 575 6.05 6.15 31.87
N LEU A 576 7.21 5.76 32.38
CA LEU A 576 7.30 4.59 33.25
C LEU A 576 6.51 4.85 34.54
N PRO A 577 5.84 3.84 35.12
CA PRO A 577 5.16 3.98 36.40
C PRO A 577 6.16 4.33 37.49
N ARG A 578 5.77 5.20 38.43
CA ARG A 578 6.60 5.63 39.56
C ARG A 578 7.08 4.43 40.39
N ARG A 579 6.23 3.40 40.49
CA ARG A 579 6.51 2.21 41.27
C ARG A 579 5.78 1.01 40.67
N VAL A 580 6.47 -0.12 40.60
CA VAL A 580 5.90 -1.43 40.28
C VAL A 580 6.03 -2.32 41.52
N GLU A 581 4.92 -2.80 42.04
CA GLU A 581 4.86 -3.72 43.17
C GLU A 581 4.37 -5.09 42.74
N VAL A 582 4.98 -6.14 43.29
CA VAL A 582 4.57 -7.51 43.05
C VAL A 582 4.14 -8.14 44.38
N SER A 583 3.00 -8.82 44.33
CA SER A 583 2.50 -9.65 45.42
C SER A 583 2.10 -11.02 44.89
N THR A 584 2.21 -12.04 45.75
CA THR A 584 1.92 -13.43 45.37
C THR A 584 0.93 -14.07 46.32
N SER A 585 0.22 -15.07 45.82
CA SER A 585 -0.75 -15.84 46.59
C SER A 585 -0.79 -17.30 46.13
N ALA A 586 -1.10 -18.21 47.07
CA ALA A 586 -1.35 -19.62 46.79
C ALA A 586 -2.84 -19.91 46.54
N ASP A 587 -3.73 -19.15 47.17
CA ASP A 587 -5.18 -19.38 47.20
C ASP A 587 -5.99 -18.30 46.45
N GLY A 588 -5.40 -17.13 46.17
CA GLY A 588 -6.04 -15.98 45.55
C GLY A 588 -6.71 -15.03 46.54
N GLU A 589 -6.75 -15.42 47.83
CA GLU A 589 -7.41 -14.68 48.92
C GLU A 589 -6.38 -14.01 49.83
N SER A 590 -5.31 -14.74 50.17
CA SER A 590 -4.25 -14.31 51.07
C SER A 590 -3.03 -13.85 50.28
N TRP A 591 -2.66 -12.57 50.38
CA TRP A 591 -1.60 -11.96 49.58
C TRP A 591 -0.35 -11.65 50.41
N SER A 592 0.82 -12.00 49.88
CA SER A 592 2.12 -11.66 50.45
C SER A 592 2.85 -10.68 49.54
N ALA A 593 3.38 -9.59 50.10
CA ALA A 593 4.25 -8.68 49.35
C ALA A 593 5.54 -9.42 48.97
N ALA A 594 5.88 -9.42 47.68
CA ALA A 594 7.08 -10.09 47.18
C ALA A 594 8.24 -9.12 46.98
N GLY A 595 7.97 -7.94 46.41
CA GLY A 595 8.98 -6.93 46.14
C GLY A 595 8.40 -5.70 45.45
N PHE A 596 9.23 -4.68 45.24
CA PHE A 596 8.88 -3.53 44.42
C PHE A 596 10.12 -2.94 43.74
N LEU A 597 9.88 -2.18 42.67
CA LEU A 597 10.85 -1.35 41.97
C LEU A 597 10.29 0.06 41.88
N GLU A 598 11.12 1.07 42.17
CA GLU A 598 10.78 2.48 41.95
C GLU A 598 11.48 2.99 40.69
N THR A 599 10.78 3.81 39.92
CA THR A 599 11.35 4.54 38.78
C THR A 599 11.23 6.03 39.01
N ALA A 600 12.07 6.80 38.33
CA ALA A 600 12.03 8.25 38.35
C ALA A 600 12.01 8.79 36.92
N PRO A 601 11.20 9.82 36.62
CA PRO A 601 11.14 10.40 35.29
C PRO A 601 12.33 11.35 35.06
N ASP A 602 13.27 10.92 34.22
CA ASP A 602 14.32 11.78 33.67
C ASP A 602 13.94 12.24 32.25
N PRO A 603 14.34 13.45 31.81
CA PRO A 603 14.10 13.90 30.44
C PRO A 603 14.82 12.99 29.45
N ASP A 604 14.03 12.21 28.70
CA ASP A 604 14.53 11.21 27.77
C ASP A 604 13.53 11.09 26.61
N GLU A 605 13.91 11.67 25.48
CA GLU A 605 13.09 11.67 24.26
C GLU A 605 13.12 10.31 23.55
N GLU A 606 13.99 9.38 23.97
CA GLU A 606 14.07 8.06 23.36
C GLU A 606 12.80 7.24 23.66
N ARG A 607 12.22 6.71 22.58
CA ARG A 607 11.15 5.73 22.68
C ARG A 607 11.75 4.35 22.94
N ARG A 608 11.38 3.74 24.07
CA ARG A 608 11.88 2.44 24.52
C ARG A 608 10.78 1.64 25.19
N ALA A 609 10.86 0.33 25.07
CA ALA A 609 10.13 -0.57 25.95
C ALA A 609 11.07 -1.08 27.04
N VAL A 610 10.59 -1.04 28.28
CA VAL A 610 11.42 -1.25 29.47
C VAL A 610 10.78 -2.36 30.31
N PRO A 611 11.44 -3.52 30.45
CA PRO A 611 11.00 -4.56 31.39
C PRO A 611 11.35 -4.12 32.81
N LEU A 612 10.33 -3.76 33.60
CA LEU A 612 10.47 -3.38 35.00
C LEU A 612 10.46 -4.63 35.88
N GLU A 613 11.65 -5.18 36.12
CA GLU A 613 11.84 -6.43 36.85
C GLU A 613 11.80 -6.25 38.37
N VAL A 614 10.99 -7.08 39.03
CA VAL A 614 10.87 -7.18 40.49
C VAL A 614 11.23 -8.61 40.92
N PRO A 615 12.29 -8.79 41.73
CA PRO A 615 12.62 -10.09 42.31
C PRO A 615 11.50 -10.57 43.25
N VAL A 616 11.23 -11.87 43.21
CA VAL A 616 10.27 -12.58 44.06
C VAL A 616 11.03 -13.61 44.88
N ALA A 617 10.67 -13.75 46.16
CA ALA A 617 11.23 -14.82 46.99
C ALA A 617 10.87 -16.19 46.38
N ALA A 618 11.88 -16.91 45.89
CA ALA A 618 11.71 -18.18 45.17
C ALA A 618 10.85 -19.16 45.98
N GLY A 619 9.68 -19.52 45.44
CA GLY A 619 8.75 -20.44 46.07
C GLY A 619 7.54 -20.75 45.19
N PRO A 620 6.82 -21.85 45.45
CA PRO A 620 5.63 -22.22 44.68
C PRO A 620 4.49 -21.23 44.93
N VAL A 621 4.09 -20.49 43.90
CA VAL A 621 2.96 -19.55 43.90
C VAL A 621 1.97 -19.93 42.80
N ARG A 622 0.70 -19.62 42.99
CA ARG A 622 -0.33 -19.81 41.94
C ARG A 622 -0.75 -18.50 41.32
N TYR A 623 -0.92 -17.46 42.13
CA TYR A 623 -1.34 -16.15 41.66
C TYR A 623 -0.21 -15.13 41.82
N VAL A 624 -0.05 -14.31 40.80
CA VAL A 624 0.85 -13.16 40.78
C VAL A 624 0.01 -11.92 40.55
N ARG A 625 0.19 -10.90 41.39
CA ARG A 625 -0.46 -9.61 41.24
C ARG A 625 0.57 -8.52 41.09
N VAL A 626 0.43 -7.74 40.03
CA VAL A 626 1.30 -6.62 39.66
C VAL A 626 0.51 -5.33 39.77
N ARG A 627 1.07 -4.37 40.52
CA ARG A 627 0.52 -3.03 40.73
C ARG A 627 1.51 -2.03 40.15
N ALA A 628 1.11 -1.21 39.19
CA ALA A 628 1.94 -0.15 38.63
C ALA A 628 1.32 1.22 38.90
N GLU A 629 1.99 1.99 39.74
CA GLU A 629 1.53 3.30 40.22
C GLU A 629 1.91 4.39 39.20
N GLY A 630 0.91 5.04 38.59
CA GLY A 630 1.12 6.20 37.73
C GLY A 630 1.60 7.44 38.50
N HIS A 631 1.92 8.51 37.78
CA HIS A 631 2.28 9.80 38.38
C HIS A 631 1.85 10.97 37.48
N THR A 632 1.96 12.19 38.00
CA THR A 632 1.76 13.42 37.21
C THR A 632 3.00 13.75 36.39
N LEU A 633 2.82 14.45 35.28
CA LEU A 633 3.90 14.87 34.40
C LEU A 633 4.89 15.79 35.13
N PRO A 634 6.21 15.57 34.99
CA PRO A 634 7.23 16.30 35.72
C PRO A 634 7.31 17.78 35.31
N GLU A 635 7.89 18.61 36.18
CA GLU A 635 7.95 20.08 36.02
C GLU A 635 8.55 20.53 34.67
N TRP A 636 9.50 19.78 34.13
CA TRP A 636 10.17 20.08 32.88
C TRP A 636 9.33 19.74 31.63
N HIS A 637 8.26 18.94 31.77
CA HIS A 637 7.43 18.54 30.65
C HIS A 637 6.41 19.64 30.28
N PRO A 638 6.12 19.90 29.00
CA PRO A 638 5.16 20.94 28.59
C PRO A 638 3.77 20.80 29.22
N GLY A 639 3.33 19.55 29.46
CA GLY A 639 2.06 19.21 30.12
C GLY A 639 2.12 19.09 31.64
N ARG A 640 3.12 19.67 32.32
CA ARG A 640 3.29 19.57 33.79
C ARG A 640 1.96 19.74 34.56
N GLY A 641 1.76 18.90 35.58
CA GLY A 641 0.56 18.90 36.40
C GLY A 641 -0.59 18.04 35.86
N GLU A 642 -0.60 17.70 34.58
CA GLU A 642 -1.49 16.68 34.02
C GLU A 642 -1.00 15.27 34.36
N ASN A 643 -1.88 14.29 34.18
CA ASN A 643 -1.60 12.88 34.44
C ASN A 643 -0.71 12.27 33.34
N ALA A 644 0.34 11.56 33.73
CA ALA A 644 1.11 10.75 32.80
C ALA A 644 0.36 9.47 32.44
N TRP A 645 0.56 8.99 31.22
CA TRP A 645 0.06 7.69 30.78
C TRP A 645 1.03 6.59 31.19
N VAL A 646 0.51 5.50 31.74
CA VAL A 646 1.23 4.23 31.92
C VAL A 646 0.73 3.26 30.87
N PHE A 647 1.64 2.77 30.03
CA PHE A 647 1.34 1.79 28.98
C PHE A 647 2.08 0.49 29.29
N ALA A 648 1.36 -0.63 29.26
CA ALA A 648 1.91 -1.96 29.50
C ALA A 648 1.43 -2.94 28.42
N ASP A 649 2.27 -3.90 28.05
CA ASP A 649 1.94 -4.98 27.12
C ASP A 649 2.01 -6.36 27.77
N GLU A 650 3.03 -6.69 28.57
CA GLU A 650 3.35 -8.07 28.97
C GLU A 650 3.79 -8.19 30.45
N ILE A 651 3.32 -9.24 31.15
CA ILE A 651 3.74 -9.63 32.51
C ILE A 651 4.55 -10.92 32.44
N LEU A 652 5.87 -10.76 32.40
CA LEU A 652 6.81 -11.87 32.34
C LEU A 652 6.96 -12.49 33.73
N ILE A 653 6.61 -13.77 33.88
CA ILE A 653 6.75 -14.54 35.13
C ILE A 653 7.84 -15.60 34.93
N LEU A 654 8.97 -15.45 35.62
CA LEU A 654 10.20 -16.18 35.31
C LEU A 654 10.63 -17.10 36.47
N GLU A 655 11.14 -18.29 36.13
CA GLU A 655 11.66 -19.28 37.08
C GLU A 655 13.11 -18.98 37.51
N GLU A 656 13.88 -18.22 36.72
CA GLU A 656 15.29 -17.81 36.98
C GLU A 656 15.56 -16.36 36.53
#